data_AF-A0A8J5W0B7-F1
#
_entry.id   AF-A0A8J5W0B7-F1
#
_cell.length_a   1.000
_cell.length_b   1.000
_cell.length_c   1.000
_cell.angle_alpha   90.00
_cell.angle_beta   90.00
_cell.angle_gamma   90.00
#
_symmetry.space_group_name_H-M   'P 1'
#
loop_
_entity.id
_entity.type
_entity.pdbx_description
1 polymer ?
#
loop_
_entity_poly.entity_id
_entity_poly.type
_entity_poly.pdbx_seq_one_letter_code
_entity_poly.pdbx_strand_id
1 'polypeptide(L)'
;MGYHHLVLSPLPLPPPPRLSLVKSRRPRAGRRAVAAASSAGAACSPSVLAAGRRAVLLVGVSVLPLLRLRDAAAAAAAAAARSSAVDLVTDKMDATEIKETPPEEPQAEVKGPPERNPLAGLLNAIAAIASGVLAGLFGASQREKKALQSIVSTMEIKLAENEAAMCMLRENYEKRILNEQAEEKKQARMFKEKEASLLDQLTLTKRTAASLNEEVKREKELVEQLKLEICQLKSSIAQAEEEKHVFEGKLREKLETLDILQDKVSLLSQEMNTKEESIRELSSSLSSKEEEYQKLKLIYSETKASLERANSEIEQLEEDYSATKDDLNSKISSIDTLNKEVQLLYAAKSEAEEKTSELMKQYADLEATSEMRASHNFELLSEKDNLLNQLEEKLSTALSDSSKNRTMITELNSELDTHRTMLDDEAEARENLSELVQTTQEALSDSRNKAFNLSEELKNVNMSNQQLITQISNLTDESNIAKQVLTNKIAEAETVSKILSDELASVKDVLQKTQDKLDVISNQLVSTMEAREDLNKELLEAYKKLESATNELVRERKINATLNRELEALMQQSIADFEARRALQADIDEVNNSGKEVDESTQFLSQRLDSTNSWISAIEEEKEMLSEALVQEKISTTEAQKDMVDAQNLIKRLGMERENFEMRSKKLEEELATAKGEILRLRRQISPSGPLKTELPETSVTPNSGKPEQHVDDPVHNINEISAVDTPTTKIYRRRKAKRAT
;
A
#
# COMPACT_ATOMS: atom_id res chain seq x y z
N MET A 1 -95.43 67.18 -30.34
CA MET A 1 -95.12 66.92 -28.92
C MET A 1 -93.70 67.38 -28.65
N GLY A 2 -93.42 67.97 -27.49
CA GLY A 2 -92.14 68.66 -27.22
C GLY A 2 -91.31 68.01 -26.11
N TYR A 3 -90.49 68.85 -25.47
CA TYR A 3 -89.57 68.56 -24.35
C TYR A 3 -88.30 67.75 -24.69
N HIS A 4 -87.12 68.06 -24.16
CA HIS A 4 -86.41 69.35 -23.91
C HIS A 4 -85.06 68.96 -23.24
N HIS A 5 -83.91 69.49 -23.71
CA HIS A 5 -82.73 69.88 -22.88
C HIS A 5 -81.94 68.80 -22.08
N LEU A 6 -80.69 68.98 -21.61
CA LEU A 6 -79.61 69.98 -21.88
C LEU A 6 -78.22 69.36 -21.51
N VAL A 7 -77.21 69.61 -22.35
CA VAL A 7 -75.82 70.07 -22.05
C VAL A 7 -75.09 69.65 -20.75
N LEU A 8 -73.83 69.17 -20.86
CA LEU A 8 -72.63 69.86 -20.31
C LEU A 8 -71.27 69.36 -20.84
N SER A 9 -70.33 70.29 -21.00
CA SER A 9 -68.86 70.18 -21.18
C SER A 9 -68.24 71.33 -20.33
N PRO A 10 -66.92 71.68 -20.28
CA PRO A 10 -65.73 71.20 -21.05
C PRO A 10 -64.34 71.16 -20.33
N LEU A 11 -63.27 70.75 -21.06
CA LEU A 11 -61.84 71.21 -20.99
C LEU A 11 -61.01 71.07 -19.66
N PRO A 12 -59.67 71.36 -19.61
CA PRO A 12 -58.60 71.40 -20.64
C PRO A 12 -57.26 70.67 -20.26
N LEU A 13 -56.26 70.76 -21.16
CA LEU A 13 -54.80 70.42 -21.02
C LEU A 13 -54.00 71.55 -20.26
N PRO A 14 -52.63 71.56 -20.02
CA PRO A 14 -51.51 71.05 -20.87
C PRO A 14 -50.23 70.53 -20.06
N PRO A 15 -48.92 70.60 -20.47
CA PRO A 15 -48.03 69.41 -20.43
C PRO A 15 -46.58 69.60 -19.79
N PRO A 16 -45.38 69.33 -20.40
CA PRO A 16 -44.25 68.66 -19.71
C PRO A 16 -42.92 69.48 -19.62
N PRO A 17 -41.76 68.88 -19.21
CA PRO A 17 -40.72 68.59 -20.22
C PRO A 17 -39.84 67.33 -20.00
N ARG A 18 -38.83 67.13 -20.88
CA ARG A 18 -37.98 65.93 -21.11
C ARG A 18 -36.52 66.06 -20.55
N LEU A 19 -35.68 65.03 -20.84
CA LEU A 19 -34.18 65.01 -20.89
C LEU A 19 -33.42 64.86 -19.53
N SER A 20 -32.19 64.32 -19.43
CA SER A 20 -31.29 63.62 -20.39
C SER A 20 -30.17 62.76 -19.73
N LEU A 21 -29.48 61.99 -20.59
CA LEU A 21 -28.27 61.13 -20.50
C LEU A 21 -27.08 61.46 -19.54
N VAL A 22 -26.34 60.37 -19.23
CA VAL A 22 -24.84 60.19 -19.18
C VAL A 22 -24.02 60.23 -17.86
N LYS A 23 -23.28 59.11 -17.64
CA LYS A 23 -21.97 58.82 -16.96
C LYS A 23 -21.44 59.79 -15.87
N SER A 24 -20.87 59.33 -14.74
CA SER A 24 -19.51 58.72 -14.73
C SER A 24 -18.99 58.26 -13.33
N ARG A 25 -18.03 57.32 -13.33
CA ARG A 25 -16.96 56.98 -12.34
C ARG A 25 -17.24 56.43 -10.90
N ARG A 26 -16.67 55.23 -10.69
CA ARG A 26 -16.02 54.63 -9.48
C ARG A 26 -15.29 55.64 -8.55
N PRO A 27 -15.00 55.37 -7.24
CA PRO A 27 -14.28 54.13 -6.82
C PRO A 27 -14.38 53.60 -5.35
N ARG A 28 -13.61 52.50 -5.14
CA ARG A 28 -12.87 52.08 -3.93
C ARG A 28 -13.52 51.03 -3.00
N ALA A 29 -12.67 50.28 -2.28
CA ALA A 29 -13.01 49.10 -1.49
C ALA A 29 -12.87 49.32 0.02
N GLY A 30 -13.59 48.54 0.84
CA GLY A 30 -13.60 48.63 2.30
C GLY A 30 -13.91 47.29 2.99
N ARG A 31 -13.15 46.95 4.03
CA ARG A 31 -13.09 45.65 4.74
C ARG A 31 -14.31 45.29 5.62
N ARG A 32 -14.38 43.98 5.93
CA ARG A 32 -14.69 43.34 7.25
C ARG A 32 -16.16 43.04 7.67
N ALA A 33 -16.42 41.72 7.71
CA ALA A 33 -16.66 40.91 8.93
C ALA A 33 -18.06 40.84 9.62
N VAL A 34 -18.49 39.57 9.79
CA VAL A 34 -19.28 39.00 10.91
C VAL A 34 -20.70 39.51 11.14
N ALA A 35 -21.67 38.65 10.79
CA ALA A 35 -22.76 38.23 11.68
C ALA A 35 -23.20 36.80 11.30
N ALA A 36 -23.76 36.04 12.24
CA ALA A 36 -24.31 34.72 12.00
C ALA A 36 -25.83 34.73 12.23
N ALA A 37 -26.56 33.96 11.42
CA ALA A 37 -27.95 33.57 11.65
C ALA A 37 -28.20 32.19 11.03
N SER A 38 -29.13 31.42 11.58
CA SER A 38 -29.45 30.06 11.15
C SER A 38 -30.95 29.77 11.29
N SER A 39 -31.39 28.65 10.69
CA SER A 39 -32.68 27.96 10.85
C SER A 39 -33.91 28.46 10.08
N ALA A 40 -34.78 27.48 9.77
CA ALA A 40 -36.12 27.54 9.14
C ALA A 40 -36.20 28.11 7.69
N GLY A 41 -37.06 27.61 6.80
CA GLY A 41 -37.97 26.45 6.81
C GLY A 41 -38.26 26.04 5.35
N ALA A 42 -38.44 24.77 4.98
CA ALA A 42 -39.49 23.81 5.36
C ALA A 42 -40.78 23.92 4.51
N ALA A 43 -41.19 22.77 3.94
CA ALA A 43 -42.47 22.42 3.32
C ALA A 43 -42.92 23.13 2.02
N CYS A 44 -43.08 22.34 0.95
CA CYS A 44 -44.24 22.43 0.07
C CYS A 44 -44.62 21.05 -0.52
N SER A 45 -45.91 20.73 -0.51
CA SER A 45 -46.58 19.47 -0.91
C SER A 45 -48.10 19.68 -0.72
N PRO A 46 -49.05 18.82 -1.19
CA PRO A 46 -48.88 17.57 -1.95
C PRO A 46 -49.84 17.39 -3.19
N SER A 47 -49.60 16.33 -3.98
CA SER A 47 -50.64 15.51 -4.68
C SER A 47 -51.43 16.15 -5.87
N VAL A 48 -52.25 15.44 -6.69
CA VAL A 48 -52.79 14.07 -6.60
C VAL A 48 -53.11 13.40 -7.97
N LEU A 49 -52.82 12.10 -8.10
CA LEU A 49 -53.46 11.01 -8.89
C LEU A 49 -53.71 11.01 -10.44
N ALA A 50 -53.71 9.75 -10.93
CA ALA A 50 -54.46 9.15 -12.06
C ALA A 50 -53.95 9.33 -13.52
N ALA A 51 -54.09 8.34 -14.43
CA ALA A 51 -54.27 6.88 -14.29
C ALA A 51 -54.02 6.17 -15.65
N GLY A 52 -53.62 4.89 -15.64
CA GLY A 52 -53.56 4.08 -16.88
C GLY A 52 -53.07 2.64 -16.65
N ARG A 53 -53.84 1.63 -17.09
CA ARG A 53 -53.50 0.20 -16.98
C ARG A 53 -53.31 -0.42 -18.37
N ARG A 54 -52.33 -1.33 -18.49
CA ARG A 54 -52.49 -2.67 -19.09
C ARG A 54 -51.23 -3.50 -18.83
N ALA A 55 -51.42 -4.79 -18.60
CA ALA A 55 -50.35 -5.79 -18.51
C ALA A 55 -50.60 -6.87 -19.56
N VAL A 56 -49.53 -7.53 -20.01
CA VAL A 56 -49.59 -8.72 -20.86
C VAL A 56 -48.76 -9.80 -20.17
N LEU A 57 -49.35 -10.97 -19.94
CA LEU A 57 -48.62 -12.14 -19.44
C LEU A 57 -47.95 -12.87 -20.60
N LEU A 58 -46.83 -13.53 -20.30
CA LEU A 58 -46.43 -14.76 -20.98
C LEU A 58 -46.18 -15.85 -19.94
N VAL A 59 -46.58 -17.09 -20.28
CA VAL A 59 -46.64 -18.25 -19.38
C VAL A 59 -46.05 -19.46 -20.10
N GLY A 60 -45.22 -20.22 -19.39
CA GLY A 60 -44.57 -21.47 -19.85
C GLY A 60 -43.51 -21.85 -18.81
N VAL A 61 -43.72 -22.76 -17.86
CA VAL A 61 -44.23 -24.15 -17.91
C VAL A 61 -43.22 -25.12 -18.53
N SER A 62 -42.18 -25.38 -17.75
CA SER A 62 -41.52 -26.69 -17.49
C SER A 62 -41.57 -27.81 -18.55
N VAL A 63 -40.39 -28.29 -18.94
CA VAL A 63 -40.14 -29.71 -19.27
C VAL A 63 -38.86 -30.19 -18.58
N LEU A 64 -38.92 -31.35 -17.91
CA LEU A 64 -37.78 -32.21 -17.56
C LEU A 64 -37.99 -33.56 -18.26
N PRO A 65 -36.92 -34.24 -18.68
CA PRO A 65 -36.41 -35.36 -17.87
C PRO A 65 -34.90 -35.19 -17.58
N LEU A 66 -34.37 -35.52 -16.39
CA LEU A 66 -34.39 -36.76 -15.61
C LEU A 66 -33.50 -37.90 -16.16
N LEU A 67 -32.73 -38.48 -15.23
CA LEU A 67 -31.90 -39.69 -15.32
C LEU A 67 -30.54 -39.50 -16.06
N ARG A 68 -29.40 -40.02 -15.56
CA ARG A 68 -29.15 -40.71 -14.27
C ARG A 68 -27.66 -40.78 -13.90
N LEU A 69 -27.40 -40.94 -12.60
CA LEU A 69 -26.17 -41.45 -11.97
C LEU A 69 -24.92 -40.55 -12.13
N ARG A 70 -24.02 -40.45 -11.13
CA ARG A 70 -23.88 -41.25 -9.90
C ARG A 70 -23.53 -40.39 -8.68
N ASP A 71 -24.19 -40.70 -7.57
CA ASP A 71 -24.02 -40.15 -6.23
C ASP A 71 -22.57 -40.34 -5.71
N ALA A 72 -21.93 -39.30 -5.17
CA ALA A 72 -21.88 -38.93 -3.74
C ALA A 72 -20.69 -39.59 -2.98
N ALA A 73 -20.23 -39.11 -1.82
CA ALA A 73 -20.74 -38.04 -0.95
C ALA A 73 -19.59 -37.08 -0.52
N ALA A 74 -19.85 -35.79 -0.30
CA ALA A 74 -20.03 -35.16 1.03
C ALA A 74 -18.95 -35.55 2.08
N ALA A 75 -18.12 -34.69 2.70
CA ALA A 75 -18.12 -33.27 3.08
C ALA A 75 -18.18 -33.06 4.62
N ALA A 76 -17.59 -31.94 5.07
CA ALA A 76 -17.69 -31.33 6.40
C ALA A 76 -16.89 -31.95 7.59
N ALA A 77 -16.58 -31.06 8.56
CA ALA A 77 -16.00 -31.26 9.91
C ALA A 77 -14.65 -32.02 10.00
N ALA A 78 -13.49 -31.47 10.41
CA ALA A 78 -13.09 -30.37 11.30
C ALA A 78 -12.96 -30.70 12.81
N ALA A 79 -11.93 -30.07 13.41
CA ALA A 79 -11.61 -29.92 14.84
C ALA A 79 -10.85 -31.04 15.59
N ALA A 80 -9.86 -30.58 16.39
CA ALA A 80 -9.18 -31.23 17.53
C ALA A 80 -8.30 -32.49 17.31
N ALA A 81 -7.25 -32.74 18.11
CA ALA A 81 -6.39 -31.84 18.91
C ALA A 81 -5.09 -32.56 19.38
N ARG A 82 -4.00 -31.77 19.53
CA ARG A 82 -2.90 -31.89 20.50
C ARG A 82 -2.46 -33.26 21.09
N SER A 83 -1.18 -33.57 20.81
CA SER A 83 -0.07 -33.80 21.77
C SER A 83 0.17 -35.13 22.51
N SER A 84 1.48 -35.44 22.59
CA SER A 84 2.22 -36.14 23.68
C SER A 84 2.21 -37.68 23.73
N ALA A 85 3.10 -38.24 24.58
CA ALA A 85 3.53 -39.65 24.69
C ALA A 85 4.35 -40.15 23.46
N VAL A 86 5.56 -40.73 23.55
CA VAL A 86 6.36 -41.34 24.66
C VAL A 86 5.67 -42.53 25.32
N ASP A 87 6.08 -43.77 25.04
CA ASP A 87 7.05 -44.47 25.92
C ASP A 87 7.63 -45.80 25.36
N LEU A 88 8.74 -46.23 25.98
CA LEU A 88 9.26 -47.59 26.30
C LEU A 88 9.27 -48.80 25.33
N VAL A 89 10.43 -49.49 25.30
CA VAL A 89 10.72 -50.96 25.36
C VAL A 89 12.24 -51.14 25.04
N THR A 90 13.16 -51.27 26.01
CA THR A 90 13.67 -52.50 26.71
C THR A 90 14.33 -53.53 25.76
N ASP A 91 15.54 -54.06 25.95
CA ASP A 91 16.54 -54.11 27.05
C ASP A 91 17.97 -53.82 26.51
N LYS A 92 19.07 -53.51 27.25
CA LYS A 92 19.79 -54.16 28.39
C LYS A 92 20.30 -55.59 28.08
N MET A 93 21.48 -56.06 28.53
CA MET A 93 22.42 -55.54 29.56
C MET A 93 23.90 -55.92 29.27
N ASP A 94 24.84 -55.46 30.12
CA ASP A 94 26.31 -55.56 30.01
C ASP A 94 26.92 -56.94 30.39
N ALA A 95 28.19 -57.20 29.98
CA ALA A 95 29.35 -57.50 30.88
C ALA A 95 30.49 -58.39 30.30
N THR A 96 31.69 -57.78 30.14
CA THR A 96 32.99 -58.12 30.76
C THR A 96 33.52 -59.58 30.91
N GLU A 97 34.70 -59.85 30.30
CA GLU A 97 35.82 -60.78 30.66
C GLU A 97 35.61 -62.26 31.08
N ILE A 98 36.57 -63.14 30.72
CA ILE A 98 37.49 -63.86 31.65
C ILE A 98 38.48 -64.84 30.93
N LYS A 99 39.50 -65.30 31.68
CA LYS A 99 40.76 -66.00 31.32
C LYS A 99 40.66 -67.52 31.01
N GLU A 100 41.83 -68.09 30.74
CA GLU A 100 42.19 -69.47 30.34
C GLU A 100 42.15 -70.52 31.48
N THR A 101 41.86 -71.79 31.12
CA THR A 101 42.20 -73.08 31.83
C THR A 101 41.67 -73.35 33.26
N PRO A 102 41.71 -74.61 33.78
CA PRO A 102 41.86 -75.95 33.17
C PRO A 102 40.56 -76.81 33.35
N PRO A 103 40.60 -78.16 33.28
CA PRO A 103 40.38 -78.94 34.53
C PRO A 103 41.09 -80.32 34.64
N GLU A 104 41.13 -80.86 35.86
CA GLU A 104 41.48 -82.27 36.21
C GLU A 104 40.27 -83.00 36.83
N GLU A 105 40.05 -84.28 36.46
CA GLU A 105 39.35 -85.34 37.24
C GLU A 105 37.94 -85.03 37.85
N PRO A 106 37.32 -85.84 38.76
CA PRO A 106 37.46 -87.28 39.06
C PRO A 106 36.14 -88.14 39.05
N GLN A 107 36.35 -89.46 38.91
CA GLN A 107 35.73 -90.60 39.65
C GLN A 107 34.23 -90.72 39.99
N ALA A 108 33.68 -91.93 39.77
CA ALA A 108 32.98 -92.79 40.77
C ALA A 108 32.60 -94.15 40.15
N GLU A 109 32.44 -95.31 40.83
CA GLU A 109 33.01 -95.89 42.06
C GLU A 109 32.55 -97.40 42.13
N VAL A 110 32.85 -98.15 43.21
CA VAL A 110 32.22 -99.46 43.61
C VAL A 110 32.59 -100.72 42.78
N LYS A 111 33.00 -101.91 43.30
CA LYS A 111 33.57 -102.51 44.55
C LYS A 111 34.03 -103.95 44.16
N GLY A 112 34.82 -104.74 44.90
CA GLY A 112 35.56 -104.60 46.17
C GLY A 112 36.22 -105.95 46.60
N PRO A 113 37.30 -105.96 47.40
CA PRO A 113 38.02 -107.16 47.90
C PRO A 113 37.51 -107.60 49.31
N PRO A 114 38.13 -108.54 50.10
CA PRO A 114 39.38 -109.33 49.92
C PRO A 114 39.28 -110.83 50.34
N GLU A 115 40.41 -111.57 50.40
CA GLU A 115 40.62 -112.67 51.38
C GLU A 115 42.12 -113.02 51.61
N ARG A 116 42.48 -113.74 52.70
CA ARG A 116 43.89 -113.82 53.18
C ARG A 116 44.24 -115.03 54.10
N ASN A 117 44.76 -116.13 53.53
CA ASN A 117 45.51 -117.24 54.19
C ASN A 117 44.69 -118.06 55.24
N PRO A 118 45.21 -119.09 56.00
CA PRO A 118 46.57 -119.69 56.10
C PRO A 118 46.62 -121.26 56.19
N LEU A 119 47.76 -121.82 56.67
CA LEU A 119 48.08 -123.24 57.01
C LEU A 119 48.37 -124.17 55.80
N ALA A 120 49.36 -125.08 55.80
CA ALA A 120 50.54 -125.33 56.63
C ALA A 120 51.58 -126.12 55.78
N GLY A 121 52.87 -126.30 56.12
CA GLY A 121 53.59 -125.86 57.33
C GLY A 121 54.34 -126.98 58.08
N LEU A 122 55.02 -127.90 57.38
CA LEU A 122 55.89 -128.98 57.90
C LEU A 122 56.76 -129.47 56.71
N LEU A 123 58.01 -129.93 56.82
CA LEU A 123 58.88 -130.23 57.96
C LEU A 123 60.34 -129.94 57.53
N ASN A 124 61.21 -129.57 58.47
CA ASN A 124 62.67 -129.54 58.26
C ASN A 124 63.35 -130.35 59.38
N ALA A 125 64.48 -131.01 59.06
CA ALA A 125 65.30 -131.87 59.92
C ALA A 125 64.70 -133.22 60.41
N ILE A 126 65.32 -134.32 59.95
CA ILE A 126 65.98 -135.40 60.72
C ILE A 126 67.08 -135.88 59.76
N ALA A 127 68.33 -135.41 59.91
CA ALA A 127 69.37 -135.92 60.82
C ALA A 127 69.97 -137.27 60.35
N ALA A 128 71.30 -137.33 60.26
CA ALA A 128 72.05 -138.45 59.68
C ALA A 128 72.55 -139.44 60.75
N ILE A 129 72.83 -140.71 60.36
CA ILE A 129 73.94 -141.58 60.82
C ILE A 129 73.82 -143.00 60.21
N ALA A 130 74.97 -143.72 60.18
CA ALA A 130 75.17 -145.17 60.03
C ALA A 130 75.09 -145.85 58.64
N SER A 131 76.25 -146.40 58.25
CA SER A 131 76.42 -147.61 57.42
C SER A 131 76.24 -148.87 58.29
N GLY A 132 76.01 -150.06 57.71
CA GLY A 132 76.19 -151.32 58.46
C GLY A 132 75.49 -152.59 57.95
N VAL A 133 76.19 -153.36 57.13
CA VAL A 133 75.90 -154.74 56.68
C VAL A 133 75.56 -155.73 57.81
N LEU A 134 74.62 -156.66 57.56
CA LEU A 134 74.60 -158.09 57.99
C LEU A 134 73.41 -158.79 57.26
N ALA A 135 73.50 -159.87 56.46
CA ALA A 135 74.40 -161.02 56.32
C ALA A 135 74.03 -162.28 57.13
N GLY A 136 73.01 -163.01 56.64
CA GLY A 136 72.88 -164.48 56.70
C GLY A 136 72.40 -165.15 58.00
N LEU A 137 71.50 -166.13 57.87
CA LEU A 137 71.87 -167.54 58.09
C LEU A 137 70.91 -168.50 57.36
N PHE A 138 71.06 -169.82 57.58
CA PHE A 138 70.61 -170.88 56.67
C PHE A 138 69.91 -172.04 57.41
N GLY A 139 68.78 -172.52 56.87
CA GLY A 139 68.36 -173.92 56.98
C GLY A 139 67.13 -174.28 57.85
N ALA A 140 66.03 -174.69 57.19
CA ALA A 140 65.08 -175.71 57.67
C ALA A 140 64.19 -176.22 56.51
N SER A 141 64.50 -177.40 55.98
CA SER A 141 63.96 -177.87 54.68
C SER A 141 62.42 -178.07 54.62
N GLN A 142 61.82 -177.62 53.50
CA GLN A 142 60.69 -178.25 52.81
C GLN A 142 59.25 -178.14 53.37
N ARG A 143 58.88 -177.07 54.10
CA ARG A 143 57.44 -176.74 54.35
C ARG A 143 56.96 -175.38 53.81
N GLU A 144 57.85 -174.48 53.42
CA GLU A 144 57.52 -173.06 53.20
C GLU A 144 56.97 -172.72 51.80
N LYS A 145 57.17 -173.59 50.79
CA LYS A 145 56.96 -173.27 49.36
C LYS A 145 55.53 -172.78 49.01
N LYS A 146 54.50 -173.13 49.80
CA LYS A 146 53.12 -172.69 49.56
C LYS A 146 52.83 -171.24 49.98
N ALA A 147 53.57 -170.68 50.95
CA ALA A 147 53.32 -169.31 51.42
C ALA A 147 53.75 -168.26 50.39
N LEU A 148 54.92 -168.45 49.77
CA LEU A 148 55.50 -167.50 48.81
C LEU A 148 54.63 -167.30 47.56
N GLN A 149 53.97 -168.35 47.06
CA GLN A 149 53.17 -168.28 45.85
C GLN A 149 51.92 -167.40 46.02
N SER A 150 51.38 -167.26 47.24
CA SER A 150 50.23 -166.38 47.51
C SER A 150 50.61 -164.89 47.49
N ILE A 151 51.89 -164.54 47.66
CA ILE A 151 52.33 -163.14 47.73
C ILE A 151 52.47 -162.56 46.32
N VAL A 152 53.03 -163.33 45.38
CA VAL A 152 53.34 -162.88 44.01
C VAL A 152 52.10 -162.33 43.30
N SER A 153 50.99 -163.08 43.25
CA SER A 153 49.79 -162.62 42.54
C SER A 153 49.08 -161.42 43.19
N THR A 154 49.36 -161.11 44.46
CA THR A 154 48.89 -159.85 45.08
C THR A 154 49.73 -158.63 44.67
N MET A 155 50.93 -158.83 44.13
CA MET A 155 51.72 -157.76 43.50
C MET A 155 51.32 -157.56 42.03
N GLU A 156 51.03 -158.63 41.28
CA GLU A 156 50.62 -158.55 39.87
C GLU A 156 49.36 -157.69 39.67
N ILE A 157 48.33 -157.90 40.50
CA ILE A 157 47.09 -157.11 40.47
C ILE A 157 47.39 -155.62 40.75
N LYS A 158 48.17 -155.32 41.79
CA LYS A 158 48.54 -153.94 42.16
C LYS A 158 49.43 -153.25 41.11
N LEU A 159 50.18 -154.01 40.32
CA LEU A 159 50.97 -153.47 39.21
C LEU A 159 50.03 -153.02 38.08
N ALA A 160 49.07 -153.87 37.69
CA ALA A 160 48.08 -153.53 36.67
C ALA A 160 47.16 -152.36 37.08
N GLU A 161 46.77 -152.28 38.36
CA GLU A 161 46.02 -151.13 38.90
C GLU A 161 46.83 -149.81 38.80
N ASN A 162 48.13 -149.85 39.13
CA ASN A 162 49.01 -148.68 38.97
C ASN A 162 49.22 -148.30 37.50
N GLU A 163 49.36 -149.27 36.60
CA GLU A 163 49.53 -149.01 35.16
C GLU A 163 48.28 -148.35 34.56
N ALA A 164 47.09 -148.85 34.91
CA ALA A 164 45.82 -148.24 34.53
C ALA A 164 45.66 -146.80 35.08
N ALA A 165 46.06 -146.57 36.34
CA ALA A 165 46.05 -145.23 36.95
C ALA A 165 47.03 -144.27 36.23
N MET A 166 48.22 -144.75 35.84
CA MET A 166 49.20 -143.97 35.07
C MET A 166 48.70 -143.60 33.67
N CYS A 167 48.02 -144.52 32.97
CA CYS A 167 47.37 -144.22 31.69
C CYS A 167 46.29 -143.13 31.83
N MET A 168 45.39 -143.26 32.81
CA MET A 168 44.36 -142.25 33.10
C MET A 168 44.96 -140.89 33.44
N LEU A 169 46.06 -140.86 34.21
CA LEU A 169 46.74 -139.62 34.55
C LEU A 169 47.37 -138.97 33.31
N ARG A 170 47.99 -139.76 32.42
CA ARG A 170 48.61 -139.29 31.17
C ARG A 170 47.60 -138.62 30.25
N GLU A 171 46.45 -139.26 29.99
CA GLU A 171 45.39 -138.67 29.18
C GLU A 171 44.90 -137.33 29.74
N ASN A 172 44.77 -137.22 31.07
CA ASN A 172 44.30 -135.99 31.70
C ASN A 172 45.31 -134.83 31.60
N TYR A 173 46.62 -135.12 31.61
CA TYR A 173 47.63 -134.11 31.30
C TYR A 173 47.65 -133.72 29.81
N GLU A 174 47.54 -134.70 28.91
CA GLU A 174 47.52 -134.45 27.46
C GLU A 174 46.30 -133.62 27.04
N LYS A 175 45.11 -133.95 27.56
CA LYS A 175 43.88 -133.15 27.39
C LYS A 175 44.03 -131.73 27.95
N ARG A 176 44.74 -131.55 29.08
CA ARG A 176 45.00 -130.22 29.67
C ARG A 176 45.89 -129.36 28.78
N ILE A 177 47.02 -129.91 28.32
CA ILE A 177 47.98 -129.23 27.44
C ILE A 177 47.32 -128.81 26.12
N LEU A 178 46.50 -129.70 25.52
CA LEU A 178 45.77 -129.38 24.29
C LEU A 178 44.73 -128.27 24.48
N ASN A 179 44.04 -128.22 25.62
CA ASN A 179 43.06 -127.18 25.93
C ASN A 179 43.73 -125.83 26.24
N GLU A 180 44.83 -125.84 26.99
CA GLU A 180 45.65 -124.66 27.29
C GLU A 180 46.22 -124.04 26.01
N GLN A 181 46.81 -124.86 25.13
CA GLN A 181 47.29 -124.42 23.82
C GLN A 181 46.17 -123.97 22.85
N ALA A 182 44.91 -124.35 23.11
CA ALA A 182 43.76 -123.84 22.35
C ALA A 182 43.32 -122.46 22.83
N GLU A 183 43.28 -122.22 24.14
CA GLU A 183 42.97 -120.90 24.72
C GLU A 183 44.09 -119.88 24.44
N GLU A 184 45.37 -120.27 24.47
CA GLU A 184 46.48 -119.40 24.00
C GLU A 184 46.27 -118.94 22.55
N LYS A 185 45.96 -119.88 21.64
CA LYS A 185 45.70 -119.57 20.21
C LYS A 185 44.46 -118.68 20.04
N LYS A 186 43.46 -118.81 20.91
CA LYS A 186 42.25 -117.98 20.94
C LYS A 186 42.56 -116.57 21.43
N GLN A 187 43.30 -116.41 22.52
CA GLN A 187 43.78 -115.10 22.99
C GLN A 187 44.66 -114.41 21.93
N ALA A 188 45.60 -115.12 21.31
CA ALA A 188 46.45 -114.60 20.25
C ALA A 188 45.68 -114.12 19.01
N ARG A 189 44.51 -114.70 18.71
CA ARG A 189 43.58 -114.18 17.68
C ARG A 189 42.91 -112.89 18.14
N MET A 190 42.35 -112.86 19.36
CA MET A 190 41.70 -111.67 19.92
C MET A 190 42.65 -110.46 20.00
N PHE A 191 43.93 -110.67 20.29
CA PHE A 191 44.93 -109.59 20.27
C PHE A 191 45.20 -109.05 18.85
N LYS A 192 45.37 -109.93 17.86
CA LYS A 192 45.58 -109.52 16.45
C LYS A 192 44.37 -108.83 15.84
N GLU A 193 43.17 -109.25 16.21
CA GLU A 193 41.92 -108.61 15.78
C GLU A 193 41.76 -107.20 16.37
N LYS A 194 42.12 -107.02 17.65
CA LYS A 194 42.21 -105.68 18.28
C LYS A 194 43.30 -104.81 17.65
N GLU A 195 44.47 -105.39 17.35
CA GLU A 195 45.57 -104.70 16.68
C GLU A 195 45.15 -104.19 15.29
N ALA A 196 44.48 -105.04 14.50
CA ALA A 196 43.90 -104.66 13.21
C ALA A 196 42.83 -103.57 13.36
N SER A 197 41.89 -103.71 14.29
CA SER A 197 40.84 -102.70 14.54
C SER A 197 41.42 -101.35 14.99
N LEU A 198 42.48 -101.34 15.78
CA LEU A 198 43.17 -100.12 16.20
C LEU A 198 43.99 -99.50 15.06
N LEU A 199 44.58 -100.32 14.18
CA LEU A 199 45.21 -99.84 12.94
C LEU A 199 44.18 -99.22 11.99
N ASP A 200 43.01 -99.84 11.80
CA ASP A 200 41.94 -99.27 10.98
C ASP A 200 41.41 -97.96 11.58
N GLN A 201 41.18 -97.90 12.89
CA GLN A 201 40.83 -96.65 13.59
C GLN A 201 41.93 -95.58 13.48
N LEU A 202 43.21 -95.97 13.50
CA LEU A 202 44.35 -95.08 13.28
C LEU A 202 44.41 -94.57 11.82
N THR A 203 44.07 -95.39 10.83
CA THR A 203 43.98 -94.91 9.43
C THR A 203 42.74 -94.04 9.21
N LEU A 204 41.62 -94.32 9.88
CA LEU A 204 40.42 -93.49 9.84
C LEU A 204 40.69 -92.10 10.43
N THR A 205 41.25 -92.03 11.64
CA THR A 205 41.60 -90.77 12.30
C THR A 205 42.67 -89.97 11.55
N LYS A 206 43.64 -90.65 10.91
CA LYS A 206 44.59 -89.99 9.99
C LYS A 206 43.91 -89.42 8.74
N ARG A 207 42.92 -90.11 8.14
CA ARG A 207 42.15 -89.58 7.01
C ARG A 207 41.30 -88.38 7.42
N THR A 208 40.63 -88.42 8.58
CA THR A 208 39.83 -87.26 9.06
C THR A 208 40.72 -86.08 9.41
N ALA A 209 41.88 -86.29 10.05
CA ALA A 209 42.85 -85.23 10.33
C ALA A 209 43.40 -84.59 9.04
N ALA A 210 43.70 -85.39 8.01
CA ALA A 210 44.09 -84.86 6.70
C ALA A 210 42.96 -84.05 6.05
N SER A 211 41.71 -84.55 6.09
CA SER A 211 40.55 -83.83 5.54
C SER A 211 40.33 -82.47 6.23
N LEU A 212 40.41 -82.43 7.57
CA LEU A 212 40.30 -81.20 8.35
C LEU A 212 41.44 -80.22 8.07
N ASN A 213 42.66 -80.71 7.84
CA ASN A 213 43.81 -79.87 7.47
C ASN A 213 43.62 -79.22 6.08
N GLU A 214 43.07 -79.93 5.10
CA GLU A 214 42.73 -79.33 3.80
C GLU A 214 41.49 -78.42 3.86
N GLU A 215 40.59 -78.60 4.84
CA GLU A 215 39.50 -77.66 5.14
C GLU A 215 40.05 -76.36 5.70
N VAL A 216 40.91 -76.44 6.72
CA VAL A 216 41.58 -75.28 7.36
C VAL A 216 42.42 -74.48 6.37
N LYS A 217 43.03 -75.12 5.36
CA LYS A 217 43.70 -74.40 4.26
C LYS A 217 42.72 -73.60 3.39
N ARG A 218 41.62 -74.22 2.95
CA ARG A 218 40.62 -73.56 2.08
C ARG A 218 39.90 -72.43 2.82
N GLU A 219 39.60 -72.63 4.10
CA GLU A 219 39.05 -71.57 4.95
C GLU A 219 40.05 -70.42 5.15
N LYS A 220 41.35 -70.72 5.30
CA LYS A 220 42.40 -69.69 5.36
C LYS A 220 42.53 -68.92 4.04
N GLU A 221 42.45 -69.60 2.89
CA GLU A 221 42.45 -68.97 1.56
C GLU A 221 41.25 -68.04 1.39
N LEU A 222 40.06 -68.46 1.82
CA LEU A 222 38.84 -67.65 1.85
C LEU A 222 38.97 -66.44 2.80
N VAL A 223 39.59 -66.61 3.98
CA VAL A 223 39.86 -65.50 4.91
C VAL A 223 40.83 -64.47 4.31
N GLU A 224 41.85 -64.87 3.55
CA GLU A 224 42.72 -63.89 2.85
C GLU A 224 42.00 -63.22 1.66
N GLN A 225 41.09 -63.91 0.96
CA GLN A 225 40.23 -63.29 -0.06
C GLN A 225 39.31 -62.23 0.56
N LEU A 226 38.60 -62.56 1.64
CA LEU A 226 37.75 -61.61 2.36
C LEU A 226 38.53 -60.40 2.91
N LYS A 227 39.78 -60.59 3.36
CA LYS A 227 40.65 -59.45 3.75
C LYS A 227 40.97 -58.54 2.57
N LEU A 228 41.23 -59.10 1.39
CA LEU A 228 41.48 -58.31 0.17
C LEU A 228 40.22 -57.52 -0.24
N GLU A 229 39.05 -58.15 -0.19
CA GLU A 229 37.75 -57.49 -0.44
C GLU A 229 37.47 -56.39 0.59
N ILE A 230 37.69 -56.64 1.89
CA ILE A 230 37.56 -55.63 2.95
C ILE A 230 38.51 -54.44 2.71
N CYS A 231 39.75 -54.68 2.29
CA CYS A 231 40.70 -53.63 1.94
C CYS A 231 40.26 -52.82 0.71
N GLN A 232 39.76 -53.48 -0.34
CA GLN A 232 39.23 -52.82 -1.55
C GLN A 232 38.00 -51.97 -1.21
N LEU A 233 37.01 -52.54 -0.50
CA LEU A 233 35.82 -51.82 -0.05
C LEU A 233 36.20 -50.63 0.84
N LYS A 234 37.14 -50.79 1.77
CA LYS A 234 37.64 -49.69 2.60
C LYS A 234 38.30 -48.58 1.78
N SER A 235 39.07 -48.90 0.73
CA SER A 235 39.59 -47.87 -0.18
C SER A 235 38.51 -47.18 -1.00
N SER A 236 37.48 -47.92 -1.45
CA SER A 236 36.35 -47.35 -2.19
C SER A 236 35.46 -46.46 -1.32
N ILE A 237 35.31 -46.78 -0.03
CA ILE A 237 34.60 -45.94 0.94
C ILE A 237 35.38 -44.64 1.19
N ALA A 238 36.69 -44.73 1.46
CA ALA A 238 37.52 -43.55 1.66
C ALA A 238 37.57 -42.63 0.43
N GLN A 239 37.59 -43.20 -0.79
CA GLN A 239 37.46 -42.41 -2.03
C GLN A 239 36.08 -41.73 -2.13
N ALA A 240 34.99 -42.45 -1.82
CA ALA A 240 33.64 -41.87 -1.84
C ALA A 240 33.43 -40.78 -0.78
N GLU A 241 34.11 -40.88 0.37
CA GLU A 241 34.12 -39.83 1.41
C GLU A 241 34.86 -38.57 0.95
N GLU A 242 36.01 -38.70 0.29
CA GLU A 242 36.74 -37.57 -0.32
C GLU A 242 35.94 -36.94 -1.47
N GLU A 243 35.38 -37.74 -2.38
CA GLU A 243 34.51 -37.25 -3.45
C GLU A 243 33.28 -36.50 -2.89
N LYS A 244 32.65 -37.04 -1.83
CA LYS A 244 31.56 -36.37 -1.10
C LYS A 244 32.02 -35.01 -0.57
N HIS A 245 33.16 -34.91 0.10
CA HIS A 245 33.66 -33.62 0.62
C HIS A 245 33.97 -32.61 -0.49
N VAL A 246 34.48 -33.07 -1.64
CA VAL A 246 34.65 -32.24 -2.84
C VAL A 246 33.31 -31.75 -3.42
N PHE A 247 32.25 -32.58 -3.36
CA PHE A 247 30.89 -32.14 -3.74
C PHE A 247 30.27 -31.18 -2.71
N GLU A 248 30.46 -31.40 -1.40
CA GLU A 248 30.01 -30.50 -0.33
C GLU A 248 30.68 -29.11 -0.43
N GLY A 249 31.98 -29.07 -0.74
CA GLY A 249 32.71 -27.83 -1.02
C GLY A 249 32.15 -27.07 -2.22
N LYS A 250 31.99 -27.75 -3.36
CA LYS A 250 31.38 -27.17 -4.57
C LYS A 250 29.94 -26.72 -4.37
N LEU A 251 29.17 -27.43 -3.54
CA LEU A 251 27.80 -27.02 -3.20
C LEU A 251 27.80 -25.72 -2.38
N ARG A 252 28.74 -25.58 -1.42
CA ARG A 252 28.91 -24.35 -0.64
C ARG A 252 29.32 -23.16 -1.52
N GLU A 253 30.32 -23.33 -2.38
CA GLU A 253 30.69 -22.32 -3.38
C GLU A 253 29.49 -21.88 -4.23
N LYS A 254 28.61 -22.82 -4.61
CA LYS A 254 27.42 -22.51 -5.40
C LYS A 254 26.36 -21.76 -4.61
N LEU A 255 26.16 -22.09 -3.33
CA LEU A 255 25.29 -21.32 -2.42
C LEU A 255 25.82 -19.90 -2.23
N GLU A 256 27.12 -19.72 -1.94
CA GLU A 256 27.73 -18.39 -1.82
C GLU A 256 27.55 -17.55 -3.12
N THR A 257 27.69 -18.17 -4.30
CA THR A 257 27.39 -17.46 -5.57
C THR A 257 25.90 -17.21 -5.83
N LEU A 258 25.00 -18.00 -5.23
CA LEU A 258 23.55 -17.82 -5.31
C LEU A 258 23.12 -16.64 -4.42
N ASP A 259 23.64 -16.55 -3.20
CA ASP A 259 23.37 -15.45 -2.26
C ASP A 259 23.84 -14.11 -2.86
N ILE A 260 25.08 -14.06 -3.38
CA ILE A 260 25.61 -12.88 -4.10
C ILE A 260 24.76 -12.51 -5.33
N LEU A 261 24.09 -13.47 -5.96
CA LEU A 261 23.19 -13.21 -7.09
C LEU A 261 21.81 -12.74 -6.60
N GLN A 262 21.31 -13.26 -5.47
CA GLN A 262 20.06 -12.84 -4.85
C GLN A 262 20.14 -11.42 -4.29
N ASP A 263 21.28 -11.02 -3.71
CA ASP A 263 21.57 -9.63 -3.34
C ASP A 263 21.54 -8.70 -4.57
N LYS A 264 22.16 -9.12 -5.69
CA LYS A 264 22.14 -8.36 -6.95
C LYS A 264 20.73 -8.24 -7.53
N VAL A 265 19.93 -9.31 -7.48
CA VAL A 265 18.52 -9.28 -7.90
C VAL A 265 17.72 -8.33 -7.00
N SER A 266 17.98 -8.30 -5.70
CA SER A 266 17.33 -7.41 -4.73
C SER A 266 17.67 -5.94 -4.99
N LEU A 267 18.96 -5.63 -5.19
CA LEU A 267 19.44 -4.29 -5.57
C LEU A 267 18.86 -3.81 -6.90
N LEU A 268 18.86 -4.68 -7.93
CA LEU A 268 18.28 -4.36 -9.24
C LEU A 268 16.76 -4.18 -9.16
N SER A 269 16.07 -4.90 -8.27
CA SER A 269 14.63 -4.72 -8.03
C SER A 269 14.34 -3.38 -7.35
N GLN A 270 15.17 -2.96 -6.39
CA GLN A 270 15.06 -1.63 -5.78
C GLN A 270 15.37 -0.51 -6.79
N GLU A 271 16.37 -0.69 -7.65
CA GLU A 271 16.67 0.24 -8.75
C GLU A 271 15.52 0.29 -9.78
N MET A 272 14.88 -0.85 -10.09
CA MET A 272 13.70 -0.90 -10.95
C MET A 272 12.53 -0.13 -10.34
N ASN A 273 12.22 -0.36 -9.06
CA ASN A 273 11.10 0.28 -8.37
C ASN A 273 11.27 1.81 -8.33
N THR A 274 12.45 2.30 -7.93
CA THR A 274 12.74 3.75 -7.90
C THR A 274 12.70 4.39 -9.31
N LYS A 275 13.14 3.67 -10.35
CA LYS A 275 12.96 4.10 -11.73
C LYS A 275 11.49 4.12 -12.15
N GLU A 276 10.71 3.11 -11.79
CA GLU A 276 9.28 3.06 -12.13
C GLU A 276 8.48 4.17 -11.42
N GLU A 277 8.79 4.48 -10.17
CA GLU A 277 8.28 5.64 -9.45
C GLU A 277 8.58 6.94 -10.20
N SER A 278 9.84 7.15 -10.62
CA SER A 278 10.22 8.34 -11.40
C SER A 278 9.50 8.42 -12.77
N ILE A 279 9.26 7.27 -13.42
CA ILE A 279 8.49 7.19 -14.69
C ILE A 279 7.02 7.53 -14.43
N ARG A 280 6.45 7.10 -13.30
CA ARG A 280 5.07 7.38 -12.88
C ARG A 280 4.88 8.87 -12.60
N GLU A 281 5.81 9.49 -11.87
CA GLU A 281 5.84 10.94 -11.63
C GLU A 281 5.96 11.73 -12.94
N LEU A 282 6.94 11.40 -13.79
CA LEU A 282 7.13 12.02 -15.10
C LEU A 282 5.89 11.88 -15.99
N SER A 283 5.22 10.73 -15.95
CA SER A 283 3.97 10.50 -16.69
C SER A 283 2.82 11.38 -16.16
N SER A 284 2.68 11.54 -14.85
CA SER A 284 1.67 12.46 -14.27
C SER A 284 1.97 13.93 -14.60
N SER A 285 3.26 14.32 -14.58
CA SER A 285 3.72 15.67 -14.94
C SER A 285 3.45 15.95 -16.42
N LEU A 286 3.75 14.99 -17.30
CA LEU A 286 3.45 15.06 -18.72
C LEU A 286 1.95 15.17 -18.99
N SER A 287 1.11 14.39 -18.31
CA SER A 287 -0.35 14.47 -18.42
C SER A 287 -0.88 15.84 -17.98
N SER A 288 -0.36 16.39 -16.88
CA SER A 288 -0.70 17.75 -16.43
C SER A 288 -0.27 18.83 -17.44
N LYS A 289 0.86 18.64 -18.12
CA LYS A 289 1.36 19.56 -19.15
C LYS A 289 0.61 19.46 -20.48
N GLU A 290 0.15 18.27 -20.86
CA GLU A 290 -0.75 18.08 -22.00
C GLU A 290 -2.11 18.75 -21.72
N GLU A 291 -2.65 18.61 -20.51
CA GLU A 291 -3.85 19.36 -20.09
C GLU A 291 -3.66 20.88 -20.15
N GLU A 292 -2.55 21.41 -19.64
CA GLU A 292 -2.20 22.84 -19.76
C GLU A 292 -2.10 23.28 -21.23
N TYR A 293 -1.50 22.46 -22.08
CA TYR A 293 -1.36 22.73 -23.52
C TYR A 293 -2.71 22.78 -24.23
N GLN A 294 -3.62 21.83 -23.98
CA GLN A 294 -4.96 21.85 -24.57
C GLN A 294 -5.79 23.04 -24.05
N LYS A 295 -5.67 23.40 -22.76
CA LYS A 295 -6.29 24.62 -22.19
C LYS A 295 -5.75 25.89 -22.86
N LEU A 296 -4.44 25.99 -23.05
CA LEU A 296 -3.79 27.11 -23.75
C LEU A 296 -4.21 27.19 -25.23
N LYS A 297 -4.34 26.04 -25.91
CA LYS A 297 -4.79 25.93 -27.30
C LYS A 297 -6.25 26.37 -27.47
N LEU A 298 -7.13 26.03 -26.53
CA LEU A 298 -8.50 26.55 -26.49
C LEU A 298 -8.51 28.08 -26.36
N ILE A 299 -7.79 28.63 -25.38
CA ILE A 299 -7.65 30.08 -25.17
C ILE A 299 -7.07 30.77 -26.41
N TYR A 300 -6.08 30.17 -27.08
CA TYR A 300 -5.52 30.69 -28.33
C TYR A 300 -6.58 30.72 -29.45
N SER A 301 -7.39 29.66 -29.60
CA SER A 301 -8.46 29.63 -30.61
C SER A 301 -9.58 30.64 -30.32
N GLU A 302 -9.96 30.82 -29.06
CA GLU A 302 -10.98 31.79 -28.63
C GLU A 302 -10.48 33.24 -28.82
N THR A 303 -9.24 33.53 -28.40
CA THR A 303 -8.64 34.86 -28.58
C THR A 303 -8.43 35.18 -30.05
N LYS A 304 -8.01 34.22 -30.89
CA LYS A 304 -7.94 34.37 -32.35
C LYS A 304 -9.32 34.70 -32.95
N ALA A 305 -10.36 33.95 -32.60
CA ALA A 305 -11.72 34.24 -33.05
C ALA A 305 -12.28 35.57 -32.51
N SER A 306 -11.81 36.03 -31.35
CA SER A 306 -12.15 37.36 -30.82
C SER A 306 -11.45 38.51 -31.57
N LEU A 307 -10.20 38.30 -31.98
CA LEU A 307 -9.44 39.23 -32.80
C LEU A 307 -10.01 39.32 -34.23
N GLU A 308 -10.40 38.19 -34.81
CA GLU A 308 -11.06 38.14 -36.13
C GLU A 308 -12.39 38.92 -36.10
N ARG A 309 -13.23 38.73 -35.07
CA ARG A 309 -14.44 39.54 -34.88
C ARG A 309 -14.15 41.03 -34.68
N ALA A 310 -13.15 41.38 -33.87
CA ALA A 310 -12.79 42.78 -33.64
C ALA A 310 -12.25 43.45 -34.92
N ASN A 311 -11.52 42.73 -35.76
CA ASN A 311 -11.06 43.23 -37.05
C ASN A 311 -12.23 43.48 -38.01
N SER A 312 -13.22 42.59 -38.09
CA SER A 312 -14.44 42.83 -38.89
C SER A 312 -15.30 43.98 -38.36
N GLU A 313 -15.35 44.17 -37.03
CA GLU A 313 -16.01 45.35 -36.43
C GLU A 313 -15.28 46.65 -36.77
N ILE A 314 -13.94 46.64 -36.83
CA ILE A 314 -13.12 47.77 -37.29
C ILE A 314 -13.35 48.04 -38.79
N GLU A 315 -13.32 47.01 -39.63
CA GLU A 315 -13.53 47.12 -41.09
C GLU A 315 -14.91 47.71 -41.41
N GLN A 316 -15.97 47.26 -40.71
CA GLN A 316 -17.30 47.85 -40.82
C GLN A 316 -17.35 49.31 -40.34
N LEU A 317 -16.67 49.65 -39.25
CA LEU A 317 -16.59 51.04 -38.76
C LEU A 317 -15.79 51.96 -39.70
N GLU A 318 -14.81 51.43 -40.43
CA GLU A 318 -14.09 52.17 -41.48
C GLU A 318 -14.98 52.40 -42.72
N GLU A 319 -15.81 51.42 -43.10
CA GLU A 319 -16.82 51.59 -44.17
C GLU A 319 -17.87 52.64 -43.77
N ASP A 320 -18.49 52.53 -42.59
CA ASP A 320 -19.44 53.51 -42.05
C ASP A 320 -18.83 54.92 -41.94
N TYR A 321 -17.57 55.02 -41.53
CA TYR A 321 -16.83 56.29 -41.50
C TYR A 321 -16.60 56.88 -42.90
N SER A 322 -16.32 56.04 -43.91
CA SER A 322 -16.17 56.50 -45.29
C SER A 322 -17.51 57.01 -45.87
N ALA A 323 -18.60 56.28 -45.65
CA ALA A 323 -19.93 56.65 -46.13
C ALA A 323 -20.43 57.96 -45.47
N THR A 324 -20.25 58.10 -44.15
CA THR A 324 -20.63 59.34 -43.43
C THR A 324 -19.75 60.54 -43.79
N LYS A 325 -18.47 60.31 -44.10
CA LYS A 325 -17.57 61.34 -44.63
C LYS A 325 -18.00 61.83 -46.01
N ASP A 326 -18.43 60.94 -46.91
CA ASP A 326 -18.84 61.33 -48.26
C ASP A 326 -20.25 61.95 -48.32
N ASP A 327 -21.18 61.53 -47.45
CA ASP A 327 -22.42 62.27 -47.16
C ASP A 327 -22.12 63.69 -46.65
N LEU A 328 -21.13 63.85 -45.75
CA LEU A 328 -20.71 65.17 -45.28
C LEU A 328 -20.07 66.02 -46.40
N ASN A 329 -19.22 65.43 -47.26
CA ASN A 329 -18.65 66.10 -48.44
C ASN A 329 -19.74 66.56 -49.43
N SER A 330 -20.77 65.73 -49.63
CA SER A 330 -21.95 66.07 -50.43
C SER A 330 -22.73 67.24 -49.83
N LYS A 331 -22.97 67.21 -48.51
CA LYS A 331 -23.64 68.30 -47.78
C LYS A 331 -22.85 69.61 -47.78
N ILE A 332 -21.52 69.56 -47.66
CA ILE A 332 -20.65 70.74 -47.82
C ILE A 332 -20.80 71.31 -49.24
N SER A 333 -20.77 70.45 -50.28
CA SER A 333 -20.96 70.87 -51.67
C SER A 333 -22.34 71.51 -51.91
N SER A 334 -23.39 70.99 -51.26
CA SER A 334 -24.74 71.55 -51.29
C SER A 334 -24.82 72.91 -50.58
N ILE A 335 -24.17 73.07 -49.42
CA ILE A 335 -24.04 74.34 -48.71
C ILE A 335 -23.31 75.38 -49.57
N ASP A 336 -22.25 75.00 -50.28
CA ASP A 336 -21.55 75.89 -51.21
C ASP A 336 -22.42 76.31 -52.40
N THR A 337 -23.30 75.44 -52.92
CA THR A 337 -24.28 75.85 -53.95
C THR A 337 -25.33 76.80 -53.40
N LEU A 338 -25.87 76.53 -52.20
CA LEU A 338 -26.86 77.39 -51.55
C LEU A 338 -26.27 78.75 -51.16
N ASN A 339 -25.01 78.81 -50.74
CA ASN A 339 -24.30 80.05 -50.42
C ASN A 339 -24.11 80.92 -51.68
N LYS A 340 -23.83 80.32 -52.85
CA LYS A 340 -23.79 81.03 -54.14
C LYS A 340 -25.16 81.56 -54.55
N GLU A 341 -26.22 80.77 -54.36
CA GLU A 341 -27.60 81.20 -54.61
C GLU A 341 -28.02 82.35 -53.69
N VAL A 342 -27.70 82.27 -52.40
CA VAL A 342 -27.92 83.36 -51.43
C VAL A 342 -27.16 84.64 -51.82
N GLN A 343 -25.91 84.53 -52.30
CA GLN A 343 -25.16 85.69 -52.80
C GLN A 343 -25.80 86.31 -54.05
N LEU A 344 -26.30 85.50 -54.98
CA LEU A 344 -27.05 85.98 -56.15
C LEU A 344 -28.38 86.66 -55.74
N LEU A 345 -29.09 86.10 -54.76
CA LEU A 345 -30.32 86.70 -54.22
C LEU A 345 -30.04 88.03 -53.48
N TYR A 346 -28.91 88.16 -52.76
CA TYR A 346 -28.49 89.44 -52.17
C TYR A 346 -28.18 90.49 -53.25
N ALA A 347 -27.51 90.11 -54.34
CA ALA A 347 -27.26 91.02 -55.46
C ALA A 347 -28.56 91.47 -56.14
N ALA A 348 -29.45 90.53 -56.47
CA ALA A 348 -30.76 90.81 -57.06
C ALA A 348 -31.67 91.64 -56.13
N LYS A 349 -31.59 91.42 -54.81
CA LYS A 349 -32.25 92.27 -53.80
C LYS A 349 -31.74 93.70 -53.86
N SER A 350 -30.42 93.91 -53.91
CA SER A 350 -29.85 95.26 -54.00
C SER A 350 -30.27 95.99 -55.27
N GLU A 351 -30.30 95.29 -56.41
CA GLU A 351 -30.79 95.83 -57.69
C GLU A 351 -32.30 96.17 -57.64
N ALA A 352 -33.11 95.37 -56.92
CA ALA A 352 -34.52 95.64 -56.70
C ALA A 352 -34.75 96.82 -55.75
N GLU A 353 -33.94 96.98 -54.69
CA GLU A 353 -33.99 98.12 -53.77
C GLU A 353 -33.59 99.44 -54.47
N GLU A 354 -32.60 99.39 -55.37
CA GLU A 354 -32.22 100.51 -56.23
C GLU A 354 -33.36 100.91 -57.19
N LYS A 355 -33.93 99.95 -57.92
CA LYS A 355 -35.11 100.18 -58.80
C LYS A 355 -36.33 100.72 -58.04
N THR A 356 -36.56 100.24 -56.81
CA THR A 356 -37.66 100.71 -55.97
C THR A 356 -37.41 102.15 -55.53
N SER A 357 -36.17 102.51 -55.21
CA SER A 357 -35.78 103.88 -54.83
C SER A 357 -35.98 104.86 -55.99
N GLU A 358 -35.60 104.48 -57.21
CA GLU A 358 -35.83 105.29 -58.41
C GLU A 358 -37.32 105.40 -58.77
N LEU A 359 -38.12 104.34 -58.56
CA LEU A 359 -39.58 104.41 -58.73
C LEU A 359 -40.26 105.31 -57.68
N MET A 360 -39.82 105.31 -56.42
CA MET A 360 -40.34 106.26 -55.40
C MET A 360 -40.06 107.71 -55.80
N LYS A 361 -38.87 107.98 -56.35
CA LYS A 361 -38.51 109.31 -56.86
C LYS A 361 -39.38 109.73 -58.04
N GLN A 362 -39.57 108.86 -59.03
CA GLN A 362 -40.45 109.12 -60.18
C GLN A 362 -41.92 109.31 -59.76
N TYR A 363 -42.38 108.62 -58.71
CA TYR A 363 -43.69 108.84 -58.12
C TYR A 363 -43.81 110.24 -57.49
N ALA A 364 -42.82 110.68 -56.70
CA ALA A 364 -42.81 112.00 -56.07
C ALA A 364 -42.75 113.14 -57.12
N ASP A 365 -41.94 112.98 -58.18
CA ASP A 365 -41.90 113.91 -59.32
C ASP A 365 -43.28 113.98 -60.01
N LEU A 366 -43.95 112.84 -60.23
CA LEU A 366 -45.28 112.78 -60.82
C LEU A 366 -46.35 113.44 -59.92
N GLU A 367 -46.32 113.18 -58.62
CA GLU A 367 -47.20 113.78 -57.61
C GLU A 367 -47.12 115.32 -57.66
N ALA A 368 -45.91 115.88 -57.63
CA ALA A 368 -45.69 117.33 -57.77
C ALA A 368 -46.20 117.91 -59.10
N THR A 369 -46.02 117.21 -60.24
CA THR A 369 -46.61 117.67 -61.51
C THR A 369 -48.14 117.57 -61.55
N SER A 370 -48.74 116.67 -60.76
CA SER A 370 -50.19 116.55 -60.65
C SER A 370 -50.79 117.67 -59.80
N GLU A 371 -50.12 118.07 -58.72
CA GLU A 371 -50.51 119.19 -57.84
C GLU A 371 -50.44 120.55 -58.58
N MET A 372 -49.37 120.78 -59.35
CA MET A 372 -49.27 121.95 -60.23
C MET A 372 -50.42 122.00 -61.25
N ARG A 373 -50.80 120.86 -61.84
CA ARG A 373 -51.92 120.78 -62.80
C ARG A 373 -53.28 121.01 -62.13
N ALA A 374 -53.49 120.47 -60.94
CA ALA A 374 -54.70 120.71 -60.15
C ALA A 374 -54.85 122.21 -59.81
N SER A 375 -53.76 122.86 -59.42
CA SER A 375 -53.71 124.30 -59.13
C SER A 375 -54.11 125.16 -60.34
N HIS A 376 -53.50 124.91 -61.51
CA HIS A 376 -53.86 125.59 -62.76
C HIS A 376 -55.33 125.36 -63.17
N ASN A 377 -55.86 124.15 -62.99
CA ASN A 377 -57.24 123.83 -63.32
C ASN A 377 -58.24 124.57 -62.40
N PHE A 378 -57.89 124.79 -61.13
CA PHE A 378 -58.69 125.59 -60.19
C PHE A 378 -58.74 127.07 -60.61
N GLU A 379 -57.61 127.64 -61.03
CA GLU A 379 -57.53 129.00 -61.58
C GLU A 379 -58.44 129.16 -62.82
N LEU A 380 -58.37 128.21 -63.76
CA LEU A 380 -59.21 128.20 -64.96
C LEU A 380 -60.71 128.10 -64.64
N LEU A 381 -61.10 127.30 -63.65
CA LEU A 381 -62.51 127.16 -63.23
C LEU A 381 -63.05 128.47 -62.62
N SER A 382 -62.26 129.12 -61.76
CA SER A 382 -62.59 130.45 -61.23
C SER A 382 -62.84 131.49 -62.33
N GLU A 383 -62.03 131.49 -63.40
CA GLU A 383 -62.26 132.36 -64.56
C GLU A 383 -63.58 132.05 -65.29
N LYS A 384 -63.97 130.78 -65.39
CA LYS A 384 -65.25 130.36 -66.01
C LYS A 384 -66.48 130.78 -65.21
N ASP A 385 -66.46 130.63 -63.88
CA ASP A 385 -67.60 131.01 -63.03
C ASP A 385 -67.84 132.52 -63.06
N ASN A 386 -66.77 133.32 -63.13
CA ASN A 386 -66.87 134.77 -63.32
C ASN A 386 -67.54 135.17 -64.65
N LEU A 387 -67.34 134.39 -65.73
CA LEU A 387 -68.03 134.59 -67.01
C LEU A 387 -69.49 134.11 -66.98
N LEU A 388 -69.79 133.06 -66.23
CA LEU A 388 -71.16 132.54 -66.05
C LEU A 388 -72.06 133.60 -65.38
N ASN A 389 -71.57 134.23 -64.31
CA ASN A 389 -72.29 135.28 -63.58
C ASN A 389 -72.67 136.47 -64.49
N GLN A 390 -71.79 136.87 -65.42
CA GLN A 390 -72.08 137.92 -66.40
C GLN A 390 -73.12 137.53 -67.47
N LEU A 391 -73.41 136.24 -67.65
CA LEU A 391 -74.47 135.76 -68.55
C LEU A 391 -75.82 135.70 -67.82
N GLU A 392 -75.85 135.31 -66.55
CA GLU A 392 -77.06 135.24 -65.74
C GLU A 392 -77.68 136.63 -65.48
N GLU A 393 -76.84 137.64 -65.22
CA GLU A 393 -77.28 139.04 -65.11
C GLU A 393 -77.96 139.53 -66.40
N LYS A 394 -77.37 139.23 -67.56
CA LYS A 394 -77.94 139.59 -68.88
C LYS A 394 -79.27 138.88 -69.12
N LEU A 395 -79.34 137.57 -68.85
CA LEU A 395 -80.56 136.78 -69.06
C LEU A 395 -81.73 137.28 -68.19
N SER A 396 -81.44 137.71 -66.95
CA SER A 396 -82.42 138.30 -66.03
C SER A 396 -83.08 139.56 -66.59
N THR A 397 -82.33 140.43 -67.29
CA THR A 397 -82.91 141.62 -67.94
C THR A 397 -83.88 141.27 -69.08
N ALA A 398 -83.54 140.29 -69.91
CA ALA A 398 -84.38 139.85 -71.02
C ALA A 398 -85.71 139.21 -70.57
N LEU A 399 -85.71 138.48 -69.45
CA LEU A 399 -86.94 137.90 -68.88
C LEU A 399 -87.94 138.96 -68.41
N SER A 400 -87.46 140.08 -67.85
CA SER A 400 -88.30 141.23 -67.47
C SER A 400 -89.12 141.74 -68.65
N ASP A 401 -88.48 141.95 -69.81
CA ASP A 401 -89.17 142.52 -70.97
C ASP A 401 -90.08 141.50 -71.68
N SER A 402 -89.72 140.21 -71.65
CA SER A 402 -90.61 139.13 -72.08
C SER A 402 -91.94 139.13 -71.30
N SER A 403 -91.91 139.41 -70.00
CA SER A 403 -93.12 139.44 -69.15
C SER A 403 -94.12 140.54 -69.54
N LYS A 404 -93.64 141.68 -70.08
CA LYS A 404 -94.50 142.79 -70.54
C LYS A 404 -95.22 142.46 -71.86
N ASN A 405 -94.59 141.65 -72.70
CA ASN A 405 -95.21 141.16 -73.94
C ASN A 405 -96.27 140.09 -73.65
N ARG A 406 -96.06 139.27 -72.61
CA ARG A 406 -97.00 138.22 -72.16
C ARG A 406 -98.39 138.78 -71.82
N THR A 407 -98.46 139.94 -71.17
CA THR A 407 -99.73 140.59 -70.77
C THR A 407 -100.52 141.17 -71.95
N MET A 408 -99.85 141.64 -73.00
CA MET A 408 -100.52 142.17 -74.20
C MET A 408 -101.18 141.06 -75.04
N ILE A 409 -100.61 139.86 -75.02
CA ILE A 409 -101.17 138.68 -75.71
C ILE A 409 -102.45 138.17 -75.02
N THR A 410 -102.60 138.35 -73.71
CA THR A 410 -103.81 137.91 -72.99
C THR A 410 -105.04 138.77 -73.28
N GLU A 411 -104.87 140.05 -73.63
CA GLU A 411 -105.99 140.92 -74.02
C GLU A 411 -106.56 140.50 -75.38
N LEU A 412 -105.70 140.36 -76.40
CA LEU A 412 -106.09 139.99 -77.78
C LEU A 412 -106.79 138.62 -77.89
N ASN A 413 -106.44 137.65 -77.06
CA ASN A 413 -107.13 136.34 -77.06
C ASN A 413 -108.57 136.45 -76.57
N SER A 414 -108.88 137.39 -75.65
CA SER A 414 -110.23 137.55 -75.12
C SER A 414 -111.23 138.09 -76.14
N GLU A 415 -110.78 138.89 -77.11
CA GLU A 415 -111.60 139.35 -78.23
C GLU A 415 -111.96 138.20 -79.18
N LEU A 416 -111.01 137.30 -79.45
CA LEU A 416 -111.17 136.18 -80.38
C LEU A 416 -112.27 135.19 -79.95
N ASP A 417 -112.32 134.84 -78.66
CA ASP A 417 -113.32 133.91 -78.14
C ASP A 417 -114.76 134.47 -78.23
N THR A 418 -114.95 135.79 -78.18
CA THR A 418 -116.29 136.39 -78.37
C THR A 418 -116.83 136.13 -79.77
N HIS A 419 -116.01 136.34 -80.81
CA HIS A 419 -116.37 136.07 -82.20
C HIS A 419 -116.62 134.58 -82.48
N ARG A 420 -116.06 133.68 -81.67
CA ARG A 420 -116.26 132.24 -81.81
C ARG A 420 -117.68 131.81 -81.43
N THR A 421 -118.21 132.35 -80.31
CA THR A 421 -119.55 131.97 -79.82
C THR A 421 -120.67 132.24 -80.84
N MET A 422 -120.58 133.34 -81.58
CA MET A 422 -121.56 133.70 -82.63
C MET A 422 -121.62 132.71 -83.81
N LEU A 423 -120.62 131.83 -83.97
CA LEU A 423 -120.56 130.89 -85.10
C LEU A 423 -121.25 129.54 -84.78
N ASP A 424 -121.26 129.15 -83.50
CA ASP A 424 -121.85 127.88 -83.07
C ASP A 424 -123.39 127.95 -83.08
N ASP A 425 -123.99 129.10 -82.76
CA ASP A 425 -125.44 129.36 -82.83
C ASP A 425 -126.03 129.12 -84.25
N GLU A 426 -125.28 129.43 -85.32
CA GLU A 426 -125.74 129.21 -86.71
C GLU A 426 -125.64 127.73 -87.13
N ALA A 427 -124.87 126.91 -86.42
CA ALA A 427 -124.77 125.48 -86.67
C ALA A 427 -126.00 124.71 -86.13
N GLU A 428 -126.49 125.07 -84.94
CA GLU A 428 -127.61 124.39 -84.27
C GLU A 428 -128.90 124.42 -85.11
N ALA A 429 -129.17 125.55 -85.77
CA ALA A 429 -130.31 125.71 -86.68
C ALA A 429 -130.33 124.71 -87.87
N ARG A 430 -129.18 124.10 -88.19
CA ARG A 430 -129.01 123.17 -89.31
C ARG A 430 -129.31 121.71 -88.93
N GLU A 431 -129.21 121.34 -87.65
CA GLU A 431 -129.36 119.95 -87.22
C GLU A 431 -130.82 119.50 -87.14
N ASN A 432 -131.78 120.43 -87.03
CA ASN A 432 -133.22 120.14 -87.03
C ASN A 432 -133.75 119.56 -88.38
N LEU A 433 -132.92 119.51 -89.43
CA LEU A 433 -133.21 118.72 -90.65
C LEU A 433 -132.96 117.21 -90.47
N SER A 434 -132.27 116.80 -89.41
CA SER A 434 -131.93 115.41 -89.09
C SER A 434 -133.11 114.62 -88.50
N GLU A 435 -134.05 115.29 -87.83
CA GLU A 435 -135.17 114.64 -87.11
C GLU A 435 -136.04 113.74 -88.01
N LEU A 436 -136.07 113.95 -89.33
CA LEU A 436 -136.79 113.08 -90.26
C LEU A 436 -136.25 111.63 -90.27
N VAL A 437 -134.96 111.45 -89.96
CA VAL A 437 -134.27 110.14 -89.92
C VAL A 437 -134.67 109.30 -88.70
N GLN A 438 -135.19 109.94 -87.63
CA GLN A 438 -135.71 109.28 -86.43
C GLN A 438 -136.70 108.13 -86.75
N THR A 439 -137.49 108.31 -87.81
CA THR A 439 -138.66 107.49 -88.13
C THR A 439 -138.39 106.05 -88.62
N THR A 440 -137.13 105.67 -88.87
CA THR A 440 -136.81 104.36 -89.50
C THR A 440 -136.04 103.37 -88.63
N GLN A 441 -135.46 103.78 -87.49
CA GLN A 441 -134.57 102.94 -86.69
C GLN A 441 -135.25 102.22 -85.50
N GLU A 442 -136.40 102.72 -85.03
CA GLU A 442 -137.06 102.24 -83.79
C GLU A 442 -137.60 100.79 -83.85
N ALA A 443 -137.62 100.18 -85.04
CA ALA A 443 -138.06 98.80 -85.27
C ALA A 443 -136.97 97.72 -85.03
N LEU A 444 -135.77 98.08 -84.56
CA LEU A 444 -134.62 97.17 -84.39
C LEU A 444 -134.10 96.99 -82.94
N SER A 445 -134.88 97.43 -81.94
CA SER A 445 -134.51 97.40 -80.52
C SER A 445 -134.39 96.00 -79.89
N ASP A 446 -135.21 95.03 -80.31
CA ASP A 446 -135.42 93.78 -79.55
C ASP A 446 -134.33 92.69 -79.71
N SER A 447 -133.47 92.75 -80.72
CA SER A 447 -132.48 91.68 -80.98
C SER A 447 -131.22 91.74 -80.08
N ARG A 448 -131.22 92.59 -79.04
CA ARG A 448 -130.03 93.00 -78.26
C ARG A 448 -129.39 91.89 -77.39
N ASN A 449 -130.05 90.75 -77.20
CA ASN A 449 -129.74 89.77 -76.15
C ASN A 449 -128.85 88.57 -76.54
N LYS A 450 -128.16 88.57 -77.69
CA LYS A 450 -127.32 87.43 -78.15
C LYS A 450 -125.79 87.61 -78.05
N ALA A 451 -125.29 88.76 -77.60
CA ALA A 451 -123.85 89.01 -77.45
C ALA A 451 -123.18 88.26 -76.27
N PHE A 452 -123.96 87.60 -75.41
CA PHE A 452 -123.51 86.92 -74.19
C PHE A 452 -122.53 85.75 -74.45
N ASN A 453 -122.70 85.06 -75.58
CA ASN A 453 -122.05 83.76 -75.84
C ASN A 453 -120.52 83.81 -75.98
N LEU A 454 -119.92 84.98 -76.26
CA LEU A 454 -118.46 85.12 -76.38
C LEU A 454 -117.73 85.15 -75.01
N SER A 455 -118.44 85.26 -73.89
CA SER A 455 -117.84 85.23 -72.56
C SER A 455 -117.67 83.81 -71.98
N GLU A 456 -118.20 82.79 -72.65
CA GLU A 456 -118.28 81.42 -72.13
C GLU A 456 -117.06 80.57 -72.51
N GLU A 457 -116.60 80.67 -73.76
CA GLU A 457 -115.45 79.89 -74.28
C GLU A 457 -114.15 80.18 -73.50
N LEU A 458 -113.95 81.42 -73.08
CA LEU A 458 -112.76 81.84 -72.31
C LEU A 458 -112.67 81.17 -70.92
N LYS A 459 -113.80 80.76 -70.32
CA LYS A 459 -113.81 80.03 -69.04
C LYS A 459 -113.37 78.57 -69.20
N ASN A 460 -113.78 77.90 -70.28
CA ASN A 460 -113.46 76.48 -70.48
C ASN A 460 -111.94 76.24 -70.60
N VAL A 461 -111.24 77.07 -71.38
CA VAL A 461 -109.78 76.96 -71.57
C VAL A 461 -109.02 77.09 -70.24
N ASN A 462 -109.46 78.00 -69.36
CA ASN A 462 -108.83 78.23 -68.07
C ASN A 462 -109.05 77.06 -67.09
N MET A 463 -110.23 76.44 -67.13
CA MET A 463 -110.59 75.29 -66.31
C MET A 463 -109.80 74.02 -66.67
N SER A 464 -109.56 73.76 -67.96
CA SER A 464 -108.68 72.66 -68.40
C SER A 464 -107.22 72.86 -67.98
N ASN A 465 -106.75 74.12 -67.92
CA ASN A 465 -105.38 74.42 -67.54
C ASN A 465 -105.13 74.16 -66.04
N GLN A 466 -106.12 74.43 -65.18
CA GLN A 466 -106.08 74.08 -63.76
C GLN A 466 -106.02 72.56 -63.52
N GLN A 467 -106.72 71.75 -64.31
CA GLN A 467 -106.66 70.29 -64.17
C GLN A 467 -105.26 69.74 -64.44
N LEU A 468 -104.58 70.20 -65.50
CA LEU A 468 -103.20 69.80 -65.80
C LEU A 468 -102.24 70.17 -64.67
N ILE A 469 -102.38 71.36 -64.06
CA ILE A 469 -101.57 71.77 -62.91
C ILE A 469 -101.76 70.82 -61.71
N THR A 470 -102.99 70.39 -61.42
CA THR A 470 -103.23 69.42 -60.32
C THR A 470 -102.64 68.03 -60.60
N GLN A 471 -102.66 67.56 -61.85
CA GLN A 471 -102.03 66.29 -62.22
C GLN A 471 -100.50 66.36 -62.15
N ILE A 472 -99.91 67.48 -62.55
CA ILE A 472 -98.45 67.71 -62.44
C ILE A 472 -98.02 67.76 -60.97
N SER A 473 -98.81 68.36 -60.06
CA SER A 473 -98.54 68.33 -58.62
C SER A 473 -98.51 66.88 -58.10
N ASN A 474 -99.57 66.10 -58.33
CA ASN A 474 -99.66 64.72 -57.84
C ASN A 474 -98.50 63.84 -58.36
N LEU A 475 -98.15 63.95 -59.65
CA LEU A 475 -97.01 63.22 -60.23
C LEU A 475 -95.66 63.68 -59.67
N THR A 476 -95.54 64.96 -59.27
CA THR A 476 -94.35 65.49 -58.60
C THR A 476 -94.23 64.93 -57.18
N ASP A 477 -95.34 64.85 -56.45
CA ASP A 477 -95.37 64.29 -55.09
C ASP A 477 -95.14 62.77 -55.09
N GLU A 478 -95.74 62.02 -56.02
CA GLU A 478 -95.45 60.59 -56.23
C GLU A 478 -93.97 60.35 -56.62
N SER A 479 -93.41 61.19 -57.50
CA SER A 479 -91.98 61.19 -57.84
C SER A 479 -91.08 61.45 -56.62
N ASN A 480 -91.47 62.36 -55.74
CA ASN A 480 -90.72 62.69 -54.53
C ASN A 480 -90.83 61.56 -53.48
N ILE A 481 -92.01 60.94 -53.31
CA ILE A 481 -92.20 59.76 -52.46
C ILE A 481 -91.38 58.57 -52.99
N ALA A 482 -91.40 58.32 -54.30
CA ALA A 482 -90.60 57.25 -54.93
C ALA A 482 -89.09 57.48 -54.75
N LYS A 483 -88.61 58.72 -54.90
CA LYS A 483 -87.22 59.09 -54.58
C LYS A 483 -86.89 58.86 -53.10
N GLN A 484 -87.76 59.28 -52.18
CA GLN A 484 -87.56 59.10 -50.74
C GLN A 484 -87.47 57.62 -50.34
N VAL A 485 -88.30 56.76 -50.94
CA VAL A 485 -88.25 55.31 -50.71
C VAL A 485 -86.97 54.69 -51.29
N LEU A 486 -86.51 55.17 -52.45
CA LEU A 486 -85.24 54.72 -53.04
C LEU A 486 -84.02 55.18 -52.22
N THR A 487 -83.97 56.43 -51.76
CA THR A 487 -82.86 56.92 -50.92
C THR A 487 -82.81 56.20 -49.57
N ASN A 488 -83.96 55.92 -48.96
CA ASN A 488 -84.02 55.12 -47.73
C ASN A 488 -83.47 53.70 -47.96
N LYS A 489 -83.85 53.01 -49.05
CA LYS A 489 -83.33 51.67 -49.38
C LYS A 489 -81.85 51.65 -49.76
N ILE A 490 -81.34 52.72 -50.38
CA ILE A 490 -79.90 52.89 -50.63
C ILE A 490 -79.17 53.05 -49.30
N ALA A 491 -79.66 53.90 -48.38
CA ALA A 491 -79.06 54.05 -47.06
C ALA A 491 -79.10 52.74 -46.24
N GLU A 492 -80.19 51.98 -46.28
CA GLU A 492 -80.27 50.63 -45.68
C GLU A 492 -79.20 49.71 -46.28
N ALA A 493 -79.09 49.63 -47.60
CA ALA A 493 -78.07 48.81 -48.28
C ALA A 493 -76.63 49.26 -47.96
N GLU A 494 -76.37 50.56 -47.83
CA GLU A 494 -75.08 51.11 -47.41
C GLU A 494 -74.76 50.74 -45.95
N THR A 495 -75.72 50.77 -45.03
CA THR A 495 -75.50 50.32 -43.65
C THR A 495 -75.21 48.83 -43.55
N VAL A 496 -75.91 47.99 -44.32
CA VAL A 496 -75.63 46.55 -44.39
C VAL A 496 -74.25 46.28 -45.03
N SER A 497 -73.89 47.02 -46.08
CA SER A 497 -72.56 46.94 -46.70
C SER A 497 -71.44 47.34 -45.74
N LYS A 498 -71.67 48.36 -44.90
CA LYS A 498 -70.76 48.73 -43.80
C LYS A 498 -70.61 47.61 -42.77
N ILE A 499 -71.72 47.08 -42.25
CA ILE A 499 -71.71 45.99 -41.26
C ILE A 499 -70.94 44.78 -41.81
N LEU A 500 -71.18 44.38 -43.06
CA LEU A 500 -70.46 43.29 -43.71
C LEU A 500 -68.97 43.61 -43.94
N SER A 501 -68.61 44.86 -44.20
CA SER A 501 -67.21 45.29 -44.32
C SER A 501 -66.48 45.30 -42.97
N ASP A 502 -67.15 45.75 -41.91
CA ASP A 502 -66.62 45.78 -40.55
C ASP A 502 -66.49 44.35 -39.97
N GLU A 503 -67.47 43.48 -40.27
CA GLU A 503 -67.42 42.05 -39.94
C GLU A 503 -66.31 41.32 -40.73
N LEU A 504 -66.16 41.59 -42.03
CA LEU A 504 -65.04 41.06 -42.83
C LEU A 504 -63.68 41.53 -42.30
N ALA A 505 -63.57 42.79 -41.88
CA ALA A 505 -62.36 43.31 -41.24
C ALA A 505 -62.08 42.63 -39.89
N SER A 506 -63.12 42.40 -39.08
CA SER A 506 -63.01 41.66 -37.82
C SER A 506 -62.58 40.20 -38.03
N VAL A 507 -63.18 39.50 -38.99
CA VAL A 507 -62.79 38.12 -39.36
C VAL A 507 -61.35 38.09 -39.87
N LYS A 508 -60.89 39.09 -40.63
CA LYS A 508 -59.52 39.18 -41.12
C LYS A 508 -58.50 39.45 -40.00
N ASP A 509 -58.84 40.29 -39.03
CA ASP A 509 -58.04 40.53 -37.82
C ASP A 509 -57.98 39.28 -36.91
N VAL A 510 -59.09 38.56 -36.75
CA VAL A 510 -59.11 37.26 -36.07
C VAL A 510 -58.26 36.22 -36.81
N LEU A 511 -58.35 36.16 -38.16
CA LEU A 511 -57.54 35.27 -38.98
C LEU A 511 -56.04 35.54 -38.81
N GLN A 512 -55.62 36.80 -38.87
CA GLN A 512 -54.24 37.19 -38.60
C GLN A 512 -53.82 36.77 -37.18
N LYS A 513 -54.63 37.07 -36.16
CA LYS A 513 -54.37 36.65 -34.77
C LYS A 513 -54.39 35.13 -34.56
N THR A 514 -54.95 34.34 -35.47
CA THR A 514 -54.79 32.87 -35.47
C THR A 514 -53.54 32.42 -36.22
N GLN A 515 -53.13 33.11 -37.29
CA GLN A 515 -51.88 32.85 -38.00
C GLN A 515 -50.67 33.17 -37.11
N ASP A 516 -50.63 34.35 -36.48
CA ASP A 516 -49.57 34.77 -35.57
C ASP A 516 -49.39 33.76 -34.41
N LYS A 517 -50.50 33.20 -33.90
CA LYS A 517 -50.49 32.14 -32.88
C LYS A 517 -50.00 30.80 -33.42
N LEU A 518 -50.38 30.44 -34.64
CA LEU A 518 -49.90 29.22 -35.30
C LEU A 518 -48.38 29.28 -35.50
N ASP A 519 -47.85 30.42 -35.92
CA ASP A 519 -46.42 30.64 -36.13
C ASP A 519 -45.66 30.67 -34.79
N VAL A 520 -46.22 31.26 -33.73
CA VAL A 520 -45.66 31.17 -32.36
C VAL A 520 -45.65 29.72 -31.85
N ILE A 521 -46.73 28.95 -32.05
CA ILE A 521 -46.80 27.54 -31.65
C ILE A 521 -45.84 26.68 -32.49
N SER A 522 -45.68 26.97 -33.78
CA SER A 522 -44.72 26.32 -34.67
C SER A 522 -43.28 26.54 -34.20
N ASN A 523 -42.91 27.79 -33.90
CA ASN A 523 -41.59 28.13 -33.38
C ASN A 523 -41.33 27.51 -31.99
N GLN A 524 -42.35 27.48 -31.10
CA GLN A 524 -42.25 26.73 -29.84
C GLN A 524 -42.04 25.23 -30.08
N LEU A 525 -42.74 24.63 -31.05
CA LEU A 525 -42.57 23.22 -31.38
C LEU A 525 -41.14 22.93 -31.87
N VAL A 526 -40.58 23.78 -32.74
CA VAL A 526 -39.17 23.70 -33.18
C VAL A 526 -38.23 23.75 -31.99
N SER A 527 -38.32 24.74 -31.11
CA SER A 527 -37.44 24.82 -29.93
C SER A 527 -37.62 23.67 -28.94
N THR A 528 -38.81 23.08 -28.82
CA THR A 528 -38.99 21.84 -28.03
C THR A 528 -38.42 20.60 -28.72
N MET A 529 -38.32 20.59 -30.06
CA MET A 529 -37.62 19.54 -30.80
C MET A 529 -36.10 19.66 -30.64
N GLU A 530 -35.55 20.87 -30.78
CA GLU A 530 -34.12 21.17 -30.59
C GLU A 530 -33.68 20.76 -29.16
N ALA A 531 -34.41 21.21 -28.13
CA ALA A 531 -34.15 20.83 -26.75
C ALA A 531 -34.26 19.30 -26.51
N ARG A 532 -35.12 18.60 -27.26
CA ARG A 532 -35.24 17.13 -27.20
C ARG A 532 -34.09 16.42 -27.91
N GLU A 533 -33.55 16.99 -28.99
CA GLU A 533 -32.34 16.47 -29.63
C GLU A 533 -31.10 16.71 -28.77
N ASP A 534 -30.97 17.87 -28.14
CA ASP A 534 -29.86 18.15 -27.20
C ASP A 534 -29.92 17.27 -25.95
N LEU A 535 -31.11 17.04 -25.39
CA LEU A 535 -31.30 16.05 -24.31
C LEU A 535 -30.91 14.62 -24.77
N ASN A 536 -31.16 14.26 -26.03
CA ASN A 536 -30.71 12.97 -26.59
C ASN A 536 -29.18 12.91 -26.77
N LYS A 537 -28.53 14.02 -27.17
CA LYS A 537 -27.06 14.12 -27.25
C LYS A 537 -26.44 13.98 -25.85
N GLU A 538 -26.99 14.69 -24.87
CA GLU A 538 -26.55 14.62 -23.46
C GLU A 538 -26.76 13.22 -22.88
N LEU A 539 -27.90 12.57 -23.12
CA LEU A 539 -28.17 11.19 -22.72
C LEU A 539 -27.14 10.22 -23.32
N LEU A 540 -26.83 10.34 -24.61
CA LEU A 540 -25.84 9.50 -25.30
C LEU A 540 -24.40 9.76 -24.81
N GLU A 541 -24.07 11.01 -24.47
CA GLU A 541 -22.79 11.33 -23.86
C GLU A 541 -22.69 10.83 -22.40
N ALA A 542 -23.79 10.89 -21.64
CA ALA A 542 -23.89 10.29 -20.31
C ALA A 542 -23.73 8.76 -20.35
N TYR A 543 -24.30 8.07 -21.34
CA TYR A 543 -24.05 6.65 -21.55
C TYR A 543 -22.57 6.35 -21.85
N LYS A 544 -21.91 7.15 -22.71
CA LYS A 544 -20.46 7.01 -22.96
C LYS A 544 -19.61 7.24 -21.71
N LYS A 545 -19.97 8.25 -20.89
CA LYS A 545 -19.32 8.54 -19.58
C LYS A 545 -19.55 7.42 -18.56
N LEU A 546 -20.73 6.78 -18.57
CA LEU A 546 -21.03 5.62 -17.73
C LEU A 546 -20.24 4.38 -18.17
N GLU A 547 -20.11 4.15 -19.48
CA GLU A 547 -19.32 3.06 -20.04
C GLU A 547 -17.82 3.25 -19.77
N SER A 548 -17.27 4.46 -19.94
CA SER A 548 -15.87 4.73 -19.58
C SER A 548 -15.63 4.56 -18.07
N ALA A 549 -16.50 5.10 -17.21
CA ALA A 549 -16.42 4.92 -15.76
C ALA A 549 -16.55 3.45 -15.31
N THR A 550 -17.36 2.64 -16.02
CA THR A 550 -17.47 1.19 -15.76
C THR A 550 -16.19 0.45 -16.14
N ASN A 551 -15.57 0.82 -17.27
CA ASN A 551 -14.26 0.30 -17.67
C ASN A 551 -13.12 0.76 -16.74
N GLU A 552 -13.21 1.98 -16.19
CA GLU A 552 -12.34 2.49 -15.12
C GLU A 552 -12.46 1.60 -13.87
N LEU A 553 -13.69 1.36 -13.40
CA LEU A 553 -13.99 0.53 -12.23
C LEU A 553 -13.50 -0.93 -12.39
N VAL A 554 -13.51 -1.48 -13.62
CA VAL A 554 -12.95 -2.80 -13.91
C VAL A 554 -11.42 -2.80 -13.85
N ARG A 555 -10.76 -1.73 -14.31
CA ARG A 555 -9.30 -1.57 -14.18
C ARG A 555 -8.88 -1.35 -12.72
N GLU A 556 -9.59 -0.50 -11.98
CA GLU A 556 -9.43 -0.31 -10.54
C GLU A 556 -9.59 -1.61 -9.74
N ARG A 557 -10.58 -2.45 -10.06
CA ARG A 557 -10.73 -3.78 -9.45
C ARG A 557 -9.56 -4.71 -9.78
N LYS A 558 -8.98 -4.61 -10.98
CA LYS A 558 -7.80 -5.39 -11.36
C LYS A 558 -6.56 -4.93 -10.59
N ILE A 559 -6.38 -3.63 -10.41
CA ILE A 559 -5.28 -3.02 -9.62
C ILE A 559 -5.42 -3.37 -8.13
N ASN A 560 -6.62 -3.24 -7.54
CA ASN A 560 -6.87 -3.71 -6.18
C ASN A 560 -6.60 -5.22 -6.01
N ALA A 561 -6.83 -6.03 -7.05
CA ALA A 561 -6.50 -7.44 -7.02
C ALA A 561 -4.99 -7.76 -7.15
N THR A 562 -4.16 -6.87 -7.70
CA THR A 562 -2.69 -7.03 -7.63
C THR A 562 -2.17 -6.50 -6.29
N LEU A 563 -2.58 -5.29 -5.88
CA LEU A 563 -2.23 -4.70 -4.59
C LEU A 563 -2.57 -5.60 -3.40
N ASN A 564 -3.71 -6.29 -3.39
CA ASN A 564 -4.04 -7.25 -2.32
C ASN A 564 -3.10 -8.46 -2.29
N ARG A 565 -2.57 -8.93 -3.43
CA ARG A 565 -1.56 -10.01 -3.48
C ARG A 565 -0.20 -9.52 -3.04
N GLU A 566 0.17 -8.30 -3.41
CA GLU A 566 1.41 -7.64 -2.98
C GLU A 566 1.38 -7.40 -1.46
N LEU A 567 0.25 -6.96 -0.91
CA LEU A 567 0.01 -6.82 0.53
C LEU A 567 0.10 -8.17 1.26
N GLU A 568 -0.51 -9.22 0.73
CA GLU A 568 -0.45 -10.57 1.29
C GLU A 568 0.97 -11.15 1.24
N ALA A 569 1.71 -10.92 0.16
CA ALA A 569 3.13 -11.29 0.04
C ALA A 569 4.03 -10.53 1.02
N LEU A 570 3.86 -9.20 1.16
CA LEU A 570 4.57 -8.38 2.13
C LEU A 570 4.24 -8.79 3.58
N MET A 571 3.01 -9.21 3.85
CA MET A 571 2.61 -9.74 5.15
C MET A 571 3.29 -11.08 5.47
N GLN A 572 3.42 -11.99 4.49
CA GLN A 572 4.19 -13.23 4.66
C GLN A 572 5.69 -12.94 4.86
N GLN A 573 6.25 -12.01 4.07
CA GLN A 573 7.64 -11.57 4.24
C GLN A 573 7.87 -10.98 5.64
N SER A 574 6.96 -10.13 6.14
CA SER A 574 7.04 -9.56 7.49
C SER A 574 6.95 -10.61 8.61
N ILE A 575 6.31 -11.76 8.37
CA ILE A 575 6.28 -12.88 9.32
C ILE A 575 7.63 -13.60 9.31
N ALA A 576 8.18 -13.91 8.13
CA ALA A 576 9.51 -14.50 7.99
C ALA A 576 10.61 -13.61 8.60
N ASP A 577 10.55 -12.29 8.35
CA ASP A 577 11.45 -11.28 8.94
C ASP A 577 11.37 -11.28 10.49
N PHE A 578 10.16 -11.43 11.05
CA PHE A 578 9.96 -11.49 12.49
C PHE A 578 10.49 -12.79 13.10
N GLU A 579 10.33 -13.92 12.41
CA GLU A 579 10.89 -15.21 12.84
C GLU A 579 12.41 -15.24 12.75
N ALA A 580 13.00 -14.69 11.68
CA ALA A 580 14.45 -14.52 11.54
C ALA A 580 15.02 -13.59 12.63
N ARG A 581 14.37 -12.46 12.93
CA ARG A 581 14.76 -11.57 14.04
C ARG A 581 14.64 -12.26 15.40
N ARG A 582 13.66 -13.15 15.60
CA ARG A 582 13.54 -13.96 16.82
C ARG A 582 14.67 -14.98 16.94
N ALA A 583 15.08 -15.63 15.84
CA ALA A 583 16.22 -16.53 15.83
C ALA A 583 17.51 -15.79 16.21
N LEU A 584 17.82 -14.69 15.49
CA LEU A 584 18.99 -13.85 15.80
C LEU A 584 18.98 -13.29 17.23
N GLN A 585 17.82 -12.97 17.81
CA GLN A 585 17.73 -12.58 19.21
C GLN A 585 18.08 -13.73 20.16
N ALA A 586 17.66 -14.96 19.86
CA ALA A 586 18.04 -16.14 20.64
C ALA A 586 19.55 -16.41 20.54
N ASP A 587 20.13 -16.30 19.33
CA ASP A 587 21.58 -16.44 19.11
C ASP A 587 22.36 -15.37 19.89
N ILE A 588 21.88 -14.11 19.90
CA ILE A 588 22.46 -13.02 20.68
C ILE A 588 22.33 -13.28 22.19
N ASP A 589 21.22 -13.83 22.67
CA ASP A 589 21.06 -14.17 24.08
C ASP A 589 21.93 -15.38 24.49
N GLU A 590 22.17 -16.34 23.60
CA GLU A 590 23.11 -17.44 23.79
C GLU A 590 24.57 -16.94 23.83
N VAL A 591 24.98 -16.09 22.88
CA VAL A 591 26.30 -15.42 22.88
C VAL A 591 26.50 -14.57 24.14
N ASN A 592 25.46 -13.87 24.61
CA ASN A 592 25.50 -13.13 25.87
C ASN A 592 25.57 -14.05 27.10
N ASN A 593 25.15 -15.31 27.03
CA ASN A 593 25.22 -16.26 28.14
C ASN A 593 26.56 -17.00 28.17
N SER A 594 27.05 -17.48 27.01
CA SER A 594 28.40 -18.02 26.90
C SER A 594 29.47 -16.96 27.19
N GLY A 595 29.23 -15.68 26.83
CA GLY A 595 30.09 -14.56 27.22
C GLY A 595 30.22 -14.42 28.74
N LYS A 596 29.10 -14.50 29.48
CA LYS A 596 29.14 -14.50 30.97
C LYS A 596 29.86 -15.71 31.54
N GLU A 597 29.68 -16.89 30.94
CA GLU A 597 30.39 -18.11 31.37
C GLU A 597 31.91 -18.01 31.14
N VAL A 598 32.34 -17.37 30.04
CA VAL A 598 33.75 -17.03 29.77
C VAL A 598 34.26 -15.97 30.75
N ASP A 599 33.48 -14.93 31.06
CA ASP A 599 33.84 -13.91 32.06
C ASP A 599 33.98 -14.51 33.47
N GLU A 600 33.05 -15.37 33.90
CA GLU A 600 33.10 -16.07 35.20
C GLU A 600 34.29 -17.04 35.25
N SER A 601 34.55 -17.78 34.15
CA SER A 601 35.72 -18.67 34.02
C SER A 601 37.04 -17.88 34.04
N THR A 602 37.08 -16.72 33.40
CA THR A 602 38.27 -15.86 33.35
C THR A 602 38.54 -15.21 34.72
N GLN A 603 37.49 -14.80 35.44
CA GLN A 603 37.61 -14.33 36.83
C GLN A 603 38.12 -15.44 37.76
N PHE A 604 37.62 -16.67 37.62
CA PHE A 604 38.12 -17.83 38.38
C PHE A 604 39.59 -18.13 38.08
N LEU A 605 40.00 -18.10 36.80
CA LEU A 605 41.40 -18.28 36.41
C LEU A 605 42.30 -17.14 36.92
N SER A 606 41.85 -15.88 36.88
CA SER A 606 42.57 -14.74 37.45
C SER A 606 42.76 -14.92 38.95
N GLN A 607 41.68 -15.19 39.70
CA GLN A 607 41.77 -15.40 41.16
C GLN A 607 42.72 -16.55 41.51
N ARG A 608 42.75 -17.62 40.70
CA ARG A 608 43.69 -18.73 40.90
C ARG A 608 45.12 -18.36 40.52
N LEU A 609 45.33 -17.54 39.48
CA LEU A 609 46.63 -17.00 39.11
C LEU A 609 47.19 -16.08 40.19
N ASP A 610 46.38 -15.17 40.74
CA ASP A 610 46.73 -14.29 41.85
C ASP A 610 47.11 -15.10 43.10
N SER A 611 46.35 -16.16 43.39
CA SER A 611 46.66 -17.11 44.47
C SER A 611 47.99 -17.82 44.26
N THR A 612 48.29 -18.28 43.03
CA THR A 612 49.60 -18.89 42.72
C THR A 612 50.74 -17.89 42.72
N ASN A 613 50.52 -16.64 42.31
CA ASN A 613 51.53 -15.58 42.38
C ASN A 613 51.88 -15.26 43.83
N SER A 614 50.87 -15.15 44.72
CA SER A 614 51.10 -14.98 46.16
C SER A 614 51.88 -16.14 46.78
N TRP A 615 51.68 -17.38 46.29
CA TRP A 615 52.43 -18.55 46.73
C TRP A 615 53.86 -18.58 46.18
N ILE A 616 54.06 -18.15 44.93
CA ILE A 616 55.39 -17.97 44.34
C ILE A 616 56.18 -16.91 45.11
N SER A 617 55.58 -15.76 45.44
CA SER A 617 56.24 -14.73 46.26
C SER A 617 56.64 -15.24 47.64
N ALA A 618 55.79 -16.03 48.31
CA ALA A 618 56.14 -16.64 49.60
C ALA A 618 57.31 -17.64 49.47
N ILE A 619 57.34 -18.45 48.41
CA ILE A 619 58.48 -19.36 48.12
C ILE A 619 59.74 -18.59 47.75
N GLU A 620 59.62 -17.44 47.09
CA GLU A 620 60.76 -16.59 46.74
C GLU A 620 61.36 -15.92 47.99
N GLU A 621 60.53 -15.50 48.95
CA GLU A 621 60.92 -15.03 50.29
C GLU A 621 61.55 -16.15 51.14
N GLU A 622 60.96 -17.36 51.18
CA GLU A 622 61.55 -18.54 51.84
C GLU A 622 62.92 -18.90 51.25
N LYS A 623 63.05 -18.85 49.91
CA LYS A 623 64.30 -19.08 49.17
C LYS A 623 65.35 -18.01 49.47
N GLU A 624 64.95 -16.74 49.60
CA GLU A 624 65.85 -15.66 49.97
C GLU A 624 66.38 -15.86 51.40
N MET A 625 65.49 -16.08 52.38
CA MET A 625 65.87 -16.38 53.78
C MET A 625 66.78 -17.61 53.89
N LEU A 626 66.49 -18.70 53.16
CA LEU A 626 67.35 -19.90 53.13
C LEU A 626 68.71 -19.61 52.50
N SER A 627 68.78 -18.71 51.51
CA SER A 627 70.06 -18.31 50.90
C SER A 627 70.90 -17.44 51.84
N GLU A 628 70.29 -16.53 52.60
CA GLU A 628 70.96 -15.74 53.64
C GLU A 628 71.48 -16.63 54.77
N ALA A 629 70.66 -17.56 55.26
CA ALA A 629 71.04 -18.52 56.29
C ALA A 629 72.22 -19.39 55.84
N LEU A 630 72.23 -19.87 54.59
CA LEU A 630 73.35 -20.62 54.00
C LEU A 630 74.63 -19.77 53.83
N VAL A 631 74.50 -18.46 53.60
CA VAL A 631 75.66 -17.55 53.58
C VAL A 631 76.23 -17.35 54.98
N GLN A 632 75.39 -17.18 56.01
CA GLN A 632 75.85 -17.07 57.40
C GLN A 632 76.48 -18.37 57.90
N GLU A 633 75.90 -19.54 57.60
CA GLU A 633 76.48 -20.84 57.95
C GLU A 633 77.87 -21.06 57.31
N LYS A 634 78.06 -20.59 56.07
CA LYS A 634 79.39 -20.54 55.43
C LYS A 634 80.37 -19.61 56.11
N ILE A 635 79.94 -18.44 56.58
CA ILE A 635 80.80 -17.51 57.34
C ILE A 635 81.25 -18.20 58.64
N SER A 636 80.30 -18.67 59.47
CA SER A 636 80.60 -19.34 60.74
C SER A 636 81.45 -20.61 60.58
N THR A 637 81.26 -21.40 59.52
CA THR A 637 82.11 -22.58 59.26
C THR A 637 83.52 -22.20 58.79
N THR A 638 83.71 -21.12 58.02
CA THR A 638 85.06 -20.63 57.69
C THR A 638 85.78 -20.03 58.91
N GLU A 639 85.05 -19.38 59.81
CA GLU A 639 85.59 -18.89 61.09
C GLU A 639 86.03 -20.04 62.00
N ALA A 640 85.17 -21.06 62.19
CA ALA A 640 85.51 -22.27 62.94
C ALA A 640 86.69 -23.05 62.32
N GLN A 641 86.83 -23.07 60.99
CA GLN A 641 88.00 -23.65 60.31
C GLN A 641 89.29 -22.87 60.60
N LYS A 642 89.22 -21.54 60.65
CA LYS A 642 90.37 -20.69 61.01
C LYS A 642 90.79 -20.93 62.45
N ASP A 643 89.85 -20.94 63.39
CA ASP A 643 90.11 -21.23 64.80
C ASP A 643 90.72 -22.63 65.00
N MET A 644 90.26 -23.63 64.25
CA MET A 644 90.86 -24.96 64.22
C MET A 644 92.32 -24.92 63.71
N VAL A 645 92.63 -24.14 62.68
CA VAL A 645 94.00 -23.98 62.16
C VAL A 645 94.91 -23.29 63.18
N ASP A 646 94.43 -22.24 63.85
CA ASP A 646 95.20 -21.55 64.88
C ASP A 646 95.39 -22.43 66.14
N ALA A 647 94.40 -23.24 66.51
CA ALA A 647 94.55 -24.29 67.53
C ALA A 647 95.58 -25.35 67.12
N GLN A 648 95.60 -25.82 65.87
CA GLN A 648 96.64 -26.73 65.38
C GLN A 648 98.04 -26.10 65.40
N ASN A 649 98.15 -24.80 65.10
CA ASN A 649 99.42 -24.07 65.16
C ASN A 649 99.92 -23.90 66.61
N LEU A 650 99.00 -23.70 67.56
CA LEU A 650 99.32 -23.70 69.00
C LEU A 650 99.77 -25.09 69.48
N ILE A 651 99.07 -26.16 69.08
CA ILE A 651 99.44 -27.55 69.39
C ILE A 651 100.84 -27.90 68.86
N LYS A 652 101.19 -27.48 67.63
CA LYS A 652 102.55 -27.66 67.08
C LYS A 652 103.62 -26.94 67.92
N ARG A 653 103.33 -25.72 68.38
CA ARG A 653 104.25 -24.94 69.24
C ARG A 653 104.48 -25.64 70.59
N LEU A 654 103.40 -26.02 71.27
CA LEU A 654 103.45 -26.77 72.52
C LEU A 654 104.14 -28.14 72.37
N GLY A 655 104.01 -28.78 71.20
CA GLY A 655 104.74 -30.00 70.84
C GLY A 655 106.26 -29.80 70.82
N MET A 656 106.74 -28.74 70.17
CA MET A 656 108.17 -28.38 70.14
C MET A 656 108.69 -27.98 71.53
N GLU A 657 107.88 -27.27 72.33
CA GLU A 657 108.24 -26.94 73.72
C GLU A 657 108.36 -28.21 74.57
N ARG A 658 107.41 -29.15 74.46
CA ARG A 658 107.47 -30.46 75.12
C ARG A 658 108.71 -31.24 74.71
N GLU A 659 109.07 -31.27 73.42
CA GLU A 659 110.28 -31.94 72.93
C GLU A 659 111.57 -31.26 73.44
N ASN A 660 111.58 -29.94 73.61
CA ASN A 660 112.68 -29.22 74.26
C ASN A 660 112.82 -29.60 75.74
N PHE A 661 111.70 -29.73 76.48
CA PHE A 661 111.71 -30.25 77.85
C PHE A 661 112.14 -31.72 77.92
N GLU A 662 111.67 -32.57 77.00
CA GLU A 662 112.06 -33.98 76.86
C GLU A 662 113.58 -34.12 76.65
N MET A 663 114.18 -33.33 75.76
CA MET A 663 115.64 -33.33 75.51
C MET A 663 116.44 -32.83 76.71
N ARG A 664 115.92 -31.85 77.47
CA ARG A 664 116.53 -31.45 78.76
C ARG A 664 116.42 -32.55 79.80
N SER A 665 115.27 -33.25 79.86
CA SER A 665 115.06 -34.37 80.78
C SER A 665 116.02 -35.52 80.51
N LYS A 666 116.19 -35.90 79.23
CA LYS A 666 117.16 -36.94 78.81
C LYS A 666 118.60 -36.56 79.14
N LYS A 667 118.98 -35.29 78.93
CA LYS A 667 120.30 -34.81 79.32
C LYS A 667 120.52 -34.90 80.84
N LEU A 668 119.53 -34.51 81.65
CA LEU A 668 119.59 -34.66 83.11
C LEU A 668 119.63 -36.14 83.55
N GLU A 669 119.00 -37.03 82.80
CA GLU A 669 119.04 -38.49 83.03
C GLU A 669 120.42 -39.09 82.68
N GLU A 670 121.07 -38.63 81.61
CA GLU A 670 122.46 -38.97 81.26
C GLU A 670 123.46 -38.47 82.31
N GLU A 671 123.27 -37.23 82.81
CA GLU A 671 124.06 -36.67 83.91
C GLU A 671 123.87 -37.49 85.21
N LEU A 672 122.63 -37.92 85.50
CA LEU A 672 122.31 -38.82 86.62
C LEU A 672 122.95 -40.22 86.46
N ALA A 673 122.90 -40.80 85.27
CA ALA A 673 123.50 -42.09 84.97
C ALA A 673 125.04 -42.04 85.14
N THR A 674 125.65 -40.93 84.71
CA THR A 674 127.09 -40.67 84.87
C THR A 674 127.46 -40.57 86.35
N ALA A 675 126.72 -39.77 87.13
CA ALA A 675 126.92 -39.65 88.59
C ALA A 675 126.73 -41.00 89.33
N LYS A 676 125.74 -41.81 88.91
CA LYS A 676 125.50 -43.15 89.44
C LYS A 676 126.65 -44.12 89.15
N GLY A 677 127.29 -44.00 87.98
CA GLY A 677 128.52 -44.72 87.63
C GLY A 677 129.71 -44.32 88.51
N GLU A 678 129.88 -43.03 88.79
CA GLU A 678 130.91 -42.50 89.70
C GLU A 678 130.73 -43.01 91.14
N ILE A 679 129.48 -43.01 91.64
CA ILE A 679 129.15 -43.58 92.96
C ILE A 679 129.52 -45.06 93.04
N LEU A 680 129.26 -45.85 91.99
CA LEU A 680 129.67 -47.26 91.91
C LEU A 680 131.20 -47.43 91.87
N ARG A 681 131.94 -46.50 91.25
CA ARG A 681 133.41 -46.48 91.25
C ARG A 681 133.98 -46.26 92.65
N LEU A 682 133.45 -45.27 93.38
CA LEU A 682 133.85 -44.97 94.76
C LEU A 682 133.52 -46.14 95.71
N ARG A 683 132.37 -46.79 95.54
CA ARG A 683 131.91 -47.90 96.40
C ARG A 683 132.80 -49.17 96.32
N ARG A 684 133.70 -49.28 95.34
CA ARG A 684 134.62 -50.42 95.18
C ARG A 684 135.90 -50.34 96.03
N GLN A 685 136.16 -49.23 96.72
CA GLN A 685 137.45 -49.01 97.40
C GLN A 685 137.50 -49.46 98.88
N ILE A 686 136.42 -50.05 99.42
CA ILE A 686 136.30 -50.39 100.86
C ILE A 686 135.68 -51.79 101.04
N SER A 687 136.18 -52.60 101.97
CA SER A 687 135.87 -54.04 102.17
C SER A 687 135.77 -54.39 103.67
N PRO A 688 135.31 -55.59 104.08
CA PRO A 688 134.17 -56.38 103.55
C PRO A 688 133.22 -56.91 104.68
N SER A 689 131.90 -56.98 104.45
CA SER A 689 130.96 -57.72 105.33
C SER A 689 129.63 -58.03 104.62
N GLY A 690 128.85 -58.98 105.15
CA GLY A 690 127.60 -59.49 104.56
C GLY A 690 126.30 -58.76 104.98
N PRO A 691 125.14 -59.03 104.32
CA PRO A 691 123.98 -58.12 104.37
C PRO A 691 122.63 -58.74 104.81
N LEU A 692 121.66 -57.89 105.23
CA LEU A 692 120.28 -57.89 104.69
C LEU A 692 119.41 -56.68 105.14
N LYS A 693 118.41 -56.33 104.30
CA LYS A 693 117.19 -55.51 104.54
C LYS A 693 117.28 -53.99 104.84
N THR A 694 116.44 -53.21 104.16
CA THR A 694 115.84 -51.92 104.59
C THR A 694 114.52 -51.69 103.80
N GLU A 695 113.60 -50.85 104.29
CA GLU A 695 112.23 -50.63 103.78
C GLU A 695 111.84 -49.13 103.79
N LEU A 696 110.87 -48.71 102.94
CA LEU A 696 109.91 -47.58 103.15
C LEU A 696 110.47 -46.12 103.30
N PRO A 697 109.66 -45.04 103.50
CA PRO A 697 108.40 -44.58 102.83
C PRO A 697 108.33 -43.05 102.47
N GLU A 698 107.14 -42.57 101.98
CA GLU A 698 106.59 -41.16 102.00
C GLU A 698 107.34 -40.04 101.19
N THR A 699 106.83 -38.84 100.83
CA THR A 699 105.78 -37.85 101.28
C THR A 699 105.07 -37.15 100.07
N SER A 700 103.86 -36.53 100.10
CA SER A 700 103.38 -35.19 100.63
C SER A 700 104.05 -33.92 100.02
N VAL A 701 103.41 -32.74 99.70
CA VAL A 701 102.01 -32.21 99.79
C VAL A 701 101.77 -30.91 98.91
N THR A 702 100.62 -30.21 99.02
CA THR A 702 100.08 -29.03 98.22
C THR A 702 100.02 -27.69 99.04
N PRO A 703 99.27 -26.55 98.76
CA PRO A 703 98.29 -26.11 97.70
C PRO A 703 98.24 -24.56 97.28
N ASN A 704 97.19 -24.15 96.52
CA ASN A 704 96.38 -22.88 96.53
C ASN A 704 96.59 -21.58 95.64
N SER A 705 95.42 -21.04 95.19
CA SER A 705 95.04 -19.64 94.74
C SER A 705 95.48 -19.07 93.36
N GLY A 706 94.69 -18.26 92.61
CA GLY A 706 93.22 -17.99 92.63
C GLY A 706 92.68 -16.73 91.88
N LYS A 707 91.57 -16.86 91.08
CA LYS A 707 90.63 -15.82 90.51
C LYS A 707 91.19 -14.72 89.54
N PRO A 708 90.37 -13.89 88.81
CA PRO A 708 88.89 -13.72 88.81
C PRO A 708 88.13 -13.74 87.44
N GLU A 709 86.79 -13.84 87.54
CA GLU A 709 85.67 -13.39 86.65
C GLU A 709 85.52 -13.86 85.19
N GLN A 710 84.30 -14.16 84.68
CA GLN A 710 82.93 -14.06 85.24
C GLN A 710 82.13 -15.40 85.11
N HIS A 711 80.83 -15.60 84.75
CA HIS A 711 79.71 -14.80 84.22
C HIS A 711 78.32 -15.45 84.58
N VAL A 712 77.23 -14.88 84.04
CA VAL A 712 75.75 -15.12 84.11
C VAL A 712 75.29 -16.14 83.04
N ASP A 713 74.24 -17.01 83.14
CA ASP A 713 73.23 -17.38 84.18
C ASP A 713 72.63 -18.80 83.93
N ASP A 714 71.90 -19.38 84.90
CA ASP A 714 71.05 -20.61 84.81
C ASP A 714 70.22 -20.79 86.14
N PRO A 715 69.28 -21.77 86.38
CA PRO A 715 68.36 -22.56 85.52
C PRO A 715 66.89 -22.73 86.07
N VAL A 716 66.00 -23.40 85.29
CA VAL A 716 64.89 -24.33 85.77
C VAL A 716 63.66 -23.68 86.48
N HIS A 717 62.39 -24.17 86.59
CA HIS A 717 61.54 -25.34 86.20
C HIS A 717 60.01 -24.98 86.47
N ASN A 718 58.89 -25.72 86.28
CA ASN A 718 58.41 -26.96 85.60
C ASN A 718 56.82 -27.00 85.62
N ILE A 719 56.19 -28.15 85.28
CA ILE A 719 54.77 -28.59 85.49
C ILE A 719 53.78 -28.33 84.31
N ASN A 720 52.74 -29.18 84.20
CA ASN A 720 52.10 -29.65 82.97
C ASN A 720 50.58 -29.34 82.76
N GLU A 721 50.16 -29.41 81.49
CA GLU A 721 48.96 -30.10 80.92
C GLU A 721 47.50 -29.57 80.90
N ILE A 722 46.90 -29.71 79.70
CA ILE A 722 45.52 -30.19 79.35
C ILE A 722 44.31 -29.21 79.17
N SER A 723 44.03 -28.94 77.88
CA SER A 723 42.73 -28.95 77.15
C SER A 723 41.65 -27.84 77.22
N ALA A 724 41.09 -27.61 76.02
CA ALA A 724 39.67 -27.41 75.65
C ALA A 724 38.97 -26.02 75.71
N VAL A 725 38.57 -25.55 74.50
CA VAL A 725 37.23 -25.04 74.09
C VAL A 725 36.58 -23.91 74.92
N ASP A 726 36.39 -22.71 74.33
CA ASP A 726 35.15 -22.35 73.58
C ASP A 726 35.26 -20.97 72.86
N THR A 727 34.22 -20.59 72.09
CA THR A 727 34.04 -19.25 71.47
C THR A 727 33.01 -18.41 72.27
N PRO A 728 32.86 -17.07 72.02
CA PRO A 728 31.81 -16.66 71.08
C PRO A 728 31.94 -15.26 70.40
N THR A 729 31.18 -15.06 69.31
CA THR A 729 30.72 -13.77 68.73
C THR A 729 31.77 -12.78 68.15
N THR A 730 31.54 -12.08 67.04
CA THR A 730 30.30 -11.33 66.67
C THR A 730 30.01 -11.30 65.14
N LYS A 731 28.74 -10.98 64.82
CA LYS A 731 28.07 -10.76 63.51
C LYS A 731 28.90 -9.87 62.54
N ILE A 732 28.74 -9.92 61.21
CA ILE A 732 27.52 -9.58 60.44
C ILE A 732 27.39 -10.37 59.11
N TYR A 733 26.16 -10.80 58.80
CA TYR A 733 25.72 -11.22 57.45
C TYR A 733 24.78 -10.15 56.84
N ARG A 734 24.80 -9.96 55.52
CA ARG A 734 23.66 -9.40 54.76
C ARG A 734 23.41 -10.19 53.47
N ARG A 735 22.18 -10.12 52.96
CA ARG A 735 21.53 -11.18 52.17
C ARG A 735 20.94 -10.61 50.89
N ARG A 736 21.22 -11.23 49.73
CA ARG A 736 20.52 -10.93 48.46
C ARG A 736 19.03 -11.30 48.57
N LYS A 737 18.12 -10.43 48.11
CA LYS A 737 16.93 -10.82 47.32
C LYS A 737 16.36 -9.63 46.53
N ALA A 738 15.72 -9.95 45.41
CA ALA A 738 15.42 -9.04 44.31
C ALA A 738 14.20 -8.12 44.52
N LYS A 739 14.08 -7.12 43.63
CA LYS A 739 12.79 -6.54 43.20
C LYS A 739 12.86 -6.26 41.69
N ARG A 740 11.74 -6.45 40.97
CA ARG A 740 11.64 -6.24 39.52
C ARG A 740 11.64 -4.74 39.16
N ALA A 741 12.11 -4.43 37.94
CA ALA A 741 11.91 -3.14 37.28
C ALA A 741 11.91 -3.27 35.74
N THR A 742 11.17 -4.26 35.23
CA THR A 742 10.58 -4.36 33.88
C THR A 742 9.49 -5.43 33.94
#